data_AF-A0A7X8ZI25-F1
#
_entry.id   AF-A0A7X8ZI25-F1
#
_cell.length_a   1.000
_cell.length_b   1.000
_cell.length_c   1.000
_cell.angle_alpha   90.00
_cell.angle_beta   90.00
_cell.angle_gamma   90.00
#
_symmetry.space_group_name_H-M   'P 1'
#
loop_
_entity.id
_entity.type
_entity.pdbx_description
1 polymer ?
#
loop_
_entity_poly.entity_id
_entity_poly.type
_entity_poly.pdbx_seq_one_letter_code
_entity_poly.pdbx_strand_id
1 'polypeptide(L)'
;MKLILTFKKALIAFSLLCLSLIFVACSFITSESTSLTGTPGQTTGSRGNNVTTLPSSTTPPDVTVSEIQATEIMVSGSLYVSAGTTNYYTATVIPDNAINLSVEWSVTSRGGQAEIDQNGALHAISPGGVTVKATATNGLFAEKNVAILSVSIPVQSVEIIGEELVNHGERSNYSIIVTPVNATYSLVEWGIESGEAKIDSNGRLAPKSSGSVTLSVSVDGITATKTINVAAYTGSVSNVKVLLNRVDLRNTVLKDYEREFEALFPMYNVTFETLLDYENNSRIRLMGGDYGDVLLIPSSVSAQNLPYYFAPIGSLDTLSLSWRYVSQKSYNGLVYGLPTYGNVNGIIYNKKVFANAGIENVPTTPEEFLAAMQTIKTHYSGNSDFLAPFYTNKKDSWPLDQWQGNVSSVSGDPNYYYNILPQDRNAFSVGSPHYIVYKLLYDLVRQGLIEDDPSTTNWERSKIEFVKGNIGSMVAGSWAVSQFMDVAAKVRDGTHQYDNGTPAEQSDLANPADVGYMPFPYTNKDGKIYSAHSPDFFIGIKRNTTNMQGSIDFMMWFLQESGYYQLTGGIPPRSDMPFPAVIQAFEDLGAVLFEEVSATGSMLGKLELVESYSGIVLWNPDWKSSLFENAYYNLKTYNQIASELNSMWNLGIDLAD
;
A
#
# COMPACT_ATOMS: atom_id res chain seq x y z
N MET A 1 -32.89 -42.50 -69.61
CA MET A 1 -32.01 -41.50 -70.25
C MET A 1 -30.93 -41.11 -69.25
N LYS A 2 -29.67 -41.46 -69.55
CA LYS A 2 -28.36 -40.91 -69.10
C LYS A 2 -28.19 -40.45 -67.62
N LEU A 3 -27.29 -41.05 -66.83
CA LEU A 3 -25.81 -40.86 -66.82
C LEU A 3 -25.44 -39.40 -66.48
N ILE A 4 -24.55 -39.04 -65.53
CA ILE A 4 -23.42 -39.71 -64.82
C ILE A 4 -23.15 -38.87 -63.53
N LEU A 5 -22.61 -39.27 -62.36
CA LEU A 5 -22.11 -40.48 -61.65
C LEU A 5 -22.62 -40.36 -60.17
N THR A 6 -22.61 -41.27 -59.18
CA THR A 6 -22.01 -42.60 -58.88
C THR A 6 -20.56 -42.63 -58.36
N PHE A 7 -20.28 -43.49 -57.36
CA PHE A 7 -18.99 -43.70 -56.63
C PHE A 7 -18.53 -42.53 -55.73
N LYS A 8 -17.96 -42.71 -54.52
CA LYS A 8 -17.48 -43.87 -53.71
C LYS A 8 -17.73 -43.49 -52.22
N LYS A 9 -18.24 -44.29 -51.26
CA LYS A 9 -17.85 -45.63 -50.71
C LYS A 9 -16.35 -45.76 -50.37
N ALA A 10 -15.91 -46.31 -49.24
CA ALA A 10 -16.47 -46.60 -47.90
C ALA A 10 -15.37 -47.34 -47.07
N LEU A 11 -15.60 -47.62 -45.77
CA LEU A 11 -14.83 -48.60 -44.94
C LEU A 11 -13.35 -48.20 -44.65
N ILE A 12 -12.60 -48.69 -43.65
CA ILE A 12 -12.65 -49.77 -42.61
C ILE A 12 -12.09 -49.11 -41.31
N ALA A 13 -12.56 -49.23 -40.05
CA ALA A 13 -13.16 -50.28 -39.18
C ALA A 13 -12.15 -51.13 -38.35
N PHE A 14 -12.59 -51.66 -37.19
CA PHE A 14 -11.84 -52.48 -36.18
C PHE A 14 -10.73 -51.73 -35.39
N SER A 15 -10.44 -52.01 -34.10
CA SER A 15 -10.87 -53.03 -33.09
C SER A 15 -11.23 -52.35 -31.75
N LEU A 16 -12.17 -52.79 -30.89
CA LEU A 16 -12.23 -53.99 -30.02
C LEU A 16 -11.05 -54.15 -29.00
N LEU A 17 -11.22 -54.62 -27.75
CA LEU A 17 -12.36 -54.72 -26.79
C LEU A 17 -11.84 -55.26 -25.41
N CYS A 18 -12.73 -55.31 -24.39
CA CYS A 18 -12.80 -56.30 -23.28
C CYS A 18 -12.04 -56.13 -21.93
N LEU A 19 -12.86 -56.22 -20.85
CA LEU A 19 -12.64 -56.82 -19.50
C LEU A 19 -11.61 -56.19 -18.53
N SER A 20 -11.75 -56.27 -17.20
CA SER A 20 -12.78 -56.87 -16.29
C SER A 20 -12.83 -56.09 -14.95
N LEU A 21 -13.96 -55.82 -14.26
CA LEU A 21 -15.03 -56.66 -13.63
C LEU A 21 -14.64 -57.23 -12.24
N ILE A 22 -15.58 -57.23 -11.27
CA ILE A 22 -15.61 -57.71 -9.83
C ILE A 22 -15.68 -56.52 -8.83
N PHE A 23 -16.78 -56.22 -8.10
CA PHE A 23 -17.54 -56.91 -6.99
C PHE A 23 -16.90 -56.72 -5.58
N VAL A 24 -17.61 -56.50 -4.44
CA VAL A 24 -19.05 -56.24 -4.19
C VAL A 24 -19.36 -55.59 -2.79
N ALA A 25 -20.51 -54.90 -2.71
CA ALA A 25 -21.41 -54.55 -1.59
C ALA A 25 -21.08 -54.67 -0.06
N CYS A 26 -21.33 -53.56 0.66
CA CYS A 26 -22.32 -53.35 1.76
C CYS A 26 -22.46 -54.32 2.97
N SER A 27 -22.30 -53.80 4.21
CA SER A 27 -23.33 -53.78 5.29
C SER A 27 -22.79 -53.50 6.72
N PHE A 28 -23.66 -52.95 7.56
CA PHE A 28 -23.54 -52.61 9.00
C PHE A 28 -23.11 -53.75 9.94
N ILE A 29 -22.52 -53.41 11.11
CA ILE A 29 -23.13 -53.57 12.46
C ILE A 29 -22.30 -52.87 13.57
N THR A 30 -22.95 -52.60 14.71
CA THR A 30 -22.50 -51.81 15.87
C THR A 30 -21.73 -52.60 16.95
N SER A 31 -20.89 -51.92 17.73
CA SER A 31 -20.74 -52.18 19.17
C SER A 31 -20.13 -50.99 19.94
N GLU A 32 -20.76 -50.58 21.03
CA GLU A 32 -20.18 -49.66 22.03
C GLU A 32 -19.18 -50.40 22.96
N SER A 33 -18.33 -49.68 23.70
CA SER A 33 -18.42 -49.64 25.20
C SER A 33 -17.17 -49.04 25.92
N THR A 34 -17.48 -48.36 27.03
CA THR A 34 -16.70 -48.12 28.26
C THR A 34 -15.28 -48.73 28.38
N SER A 35 -14.17 -48.02 28.62
CA SER A 35 -13.80 -46.97 29.62
C SER A 35 -13.17 -47.50 30.93
N LEU A 36 -12.02 -46.90 31.30
CA LEU A 36 -11.49 -46.69 32.67
C LEU A 36 -11.16 -47.90 33.57
N THR A 37 -9.90 -48.03 34.00
CA THR A 37 -9.39 -47.68 35.36
C THR A 37 -7.93 -48.14 35.54
N GLY A 38 -7.12 -47.48 36.38
CA GLY A 38 -5.70 -47.88 36.54
C GLY A 38 -4.73 -46.91 37.26
N THR A 39 -5.12 -46.32 38.38
CA THR A 39 -4.24 -45.55 39.31
C THR A 39 -3.75 -46.43 40.48
N PRO A 40 -2.78 -45.99 41.34
CA PRO A 40 -1.77 -44.93 41.21
C PRO A 40 -0.32 -45.39 41.54
N GLY A 41 0.67 -44.48 41.42
CA GLY A 41 2.06 -44.68 41.91
C GLY A 41 2.67 -43.36 42.43
N GLN A 42 3.56 -43.43 43.43
CA GLN A 42 3.98 -42.26 44.22
C GLN A 42 5.33 -41.61 43.84
N THR A 43 5.34 -40.28 43.90
CA THR A 43 6.45 -39.38 44.31
C THR A 43 7.88 -39.64 43.86
N THR A 44 8.46 -38.66 43.15
CA THR A 44 9.63 -37.90 43.65
C THR A 44 9.74 -36.57 42.89
N GLY A 45 10.34 -35.55 43.51
CA GLY A 45 10.40 -34.19 42.94
C GLY A 45 11.75 -33.85 42.30
N SER A 46 11.71 -33.11 41.19
CA SER A 46 12.85 -32.36 40.67
C SER A 46 12.37 -31.07 40.00
N ARG A 47 13.20 -30.02 40.00
CA ARG A 47 12.92 -28.77 39.29
C ARG A 47 13.23 -28.94 37.81
N GLY A 48 12.20 -29.22 37.00
CA GLY A 48 12.25 -28.99 35.56
C GLY A 48 11.84 -27.55 35.25
N ASN A 49 12.50 -26.90 34.30
CA ASN A 49 11.99 -25.65 33.72
C ASN A 49 10.75 -25.98 32.88
N ASN A 50 9.66 -25.24 33.08
CA ASN A 50 8.51 -25.32 32.19
C ASN A 50 8.87 -24.70 30.83
N VAL A 51 9.40 -25.53 29.92
CA VAL A 51 9.22 -25.30 28.49
C VAL A 51 7.71 -25.46 28.25
N THR A 52 6.99 -24.34 28.19
CA THR A 52 5.56 -24.34 27.86
C THR A 52 5.40 -24.89 26.47
N THR A 53 4.96 -26.14 26.36
CA THR A 53 4.70 -26.80 25.08
C THR A 53 3.69 -25.99 24.29
N LEU A 54 4.00 -25.70 23.03
CA LEU A 54 3.08 -25.10 22.07
C LEU A 54 1.73 -25.87 22.07
N PRO A 55 0.59 -25.19 21.86
CA PRO A 55 -0.68 -25.87 21.67
C PRO A 55 -0.54 -26.85 20.49
N SER A 56 -1.06 -28.06 20.67
CA SER A 56 -0.98 -29.13 19.69
C SER A 56 -1.59 -28.71 18.35
N SER A 57 -0.99 -29.15 17.24
CA SER A 57 -1.39 -28.83 15.87
C SER A 57 -2.77 -29.39 15.48
N THR A 58 -3.84 -28.79 15.98
CA THR A 58 -5.14 -28.82 15.31
C THR A 58 -5.04 -27.91 14.10
N THR A 59 -5.20 -28.44 12.89
CA THR A 59 -5.43 -27.62 11.70
C THR A 59 -6.56 -26.62 11.99
N PRO A 60 -6.41 -25.33 11.64
CA PRO A 60 -7.49 -24.37 11.76
C PRO A 60 -8.75 -24.93 11.07
N PRO A 61 -9.94 -24.88 11.70
CA PRO A 61 -11.14 -25.34 11.03
C PRO A 61 -11.37 -24.49 9.79
N ASP A 62 -11.85 -25.14 8.74
CA ASP A 62 -11.98 -24.60 7.39
C ASP A 62 -12.86 -23.33 7.42
N VAL A 63 -12.34 -22.21 6.93
CA VAL A 63 -13.03 -20.90 7.01
C VAL A 63 -13.63 -20.58 5.67
N THR A 64 -14.96 -20.56 5.62
CA THR A 64 -15.71 -20.01 4.48
C THR A 64 -15.28 -18.56 4.25
N VAL A 65 -14.70 -18.29 3.08
CA VAL A 65 -14.27 -16.94 2.70
C VAL A 65 -15.49 -16.02 2.65
N SER A 66 -15.45 -14.91 3.38
CA SER A 66 -16.53 -13.92 3.44
C SER A 66 -16.29 -12.80 2.41
N GLU A 67 -15.91 -13.17 1.18
CA GLU A 67 -15.45 -12.22 0.17
C GLU A 67 -16.61 -11.38 -0.37
N ILE A 68 -16.70 -10.10 0.01
CA ILE A 68 -17.73 -9.20 -0.52
C ILE A 68 -17.44 -8.93 -2.01
N GLN A 69 -18.23 -9.59 -2.86
CA GLN A 69 -18.26 -9.42 -4.31
C GLN A 69 -19.02 -8.14 -4.68
N ALA A 70 -18.65 -7.46 -5.77
CA ALA A 70 -19.67 -6.67 -6.47
C ALA A 70 -20.66 -7.58 -7.18
N THR A 71 -21.90 -7.15 -7.19
CA THR A 71 -22.99 -7.69 -8.01
C THR A 71 -23.31 -6.81 -9.21
N GLU A 72 -22.92 -5.52 -9.17
CA GLU A 72 -23.18 -4.54 -10.22
C GLU A 72 -22.03 -3.54 -10.38
N ILE A 73 -21.86 -3.04 -11.60
CA ILE A 73 -21.01 -1.90 -11.96
C ILE A 73 -21.84 -0.93 -12.81
N MET A 74 -21.64 0.38 -12.63
CA MET A 74 -22.32 1.45 -13.38
C MET A 74 -21.29 2.40 -14.01
N VAL A 75 -21.63 3.04 -15.14
CA VAL A 75 -20.78 4.06 -15.80
C VAL A 75 -21.44 5.44 -15.77
N SER A 76 -20.81 6.39 -15.07
CA SER A 76 -21.13 7.82 -15.08
C SER A 76 -20.34 8.58 -16.16
N GLY A 77 -20.76 9.81 -16.48
CA GLY A 77 -20.25 10.60 -17.64
C GLY A 77 -21.30 10.87 -18.73
N SER A 78 -20.96 11.73 -19.69
CA SER A 78 -21.90 12.29 -20.70
C SER A 78 -22.38 11.29 -21.76
N LEU A 79 -23.55 11.57 -22.37
CA LEU A 79 -24.05 10.89 -23.58
C LEU A 79 -23.59 11.57 -24.89
N TYR A 80 -23.13 12.82 -24.83
CA TYR A 80 -22.72 13.61 -26.00
C TYR A 80 -21.42 14.37 -25.70
N VAL A 81 -20.47 14.31 -26.63
CA VAL A 81 -19.15 14.97 -26.50
C VAL A 81 -18.78 15.66 -27.81
N SER A 82 -17.86 16.62 -27.77
CA SER A 82 -17.36 17.30 -28.97
C SER A 82 -16.10 16.62 -29.50
N ALA A 83 -15.96 16.51 -30.82
CA ALA A 83 -14.69 16.12 -31.42
C ALA A 83 -13.59 17.13 -31.03
N GLY A 84 -12.44 16.62 -30.59
CA GLY A 84 -11.32 17.39 -30.05
C GLY A 84 -11.32 17.59 -28.53
N THR A 85 -12.34 17.16 -27.78
CA THR A 85 -12.35 17.26 -26.30
C THR A 85 -12.02 15.95 -25.62
N THR A 86 -11.42 16.05 -24.43
CA THR A 86 -11.30 14.95 -23.47
C THR A 86 -12.38 15.09 -22.41
N ASN A 87 -13.06 14.01 -22.07
CA ASN A 87 -14.24 14.02 -21.19
C ASN A 87 -14.13 12.80 -20.25
N TYR A 88 -14.35 12.99 -18.94
CA TYR A 88 -14.11 11.93 -17.96
C TYR A 88 -15.34 11.06 -17.74
N TYR A 89 -15.13 9.75 -17.78
CA TYR A 89 -16.09 8.72 -17.43
C TYR A 89 -15.61 8.02 -16.16
N THR A 90 -16.55 7.63 -15.31
CA THR A 90 -16.24 7.06 -14.00
C THR A 90 -17.09 5.84 -13.74
N ALA A 91 -16.60 4.93 -12.90
CA ALA A 91 -17.27 3.68 -12.57
C ALA A 91 -17.61 3.60 -11.09
N THR A 92 -18.82 3.11 -10.78
CA THR A 92 -19.26 2.79 -9.42
C THR A 92 -19.49 1.29 -9.33
N VAL A 93 -18.97 0.64 -8.29
CA VAL A 93 -19.23 -0.76 -7.96
C VAL A 93 -20.23 -0.87 -6.80
N ILE A 94 -21.06 -1.91 -6.80
CA ILE A 94 -22.09 -2.15 -5.77
C ILE A 94 -21.99 -3.60 -5.26
N PRO A 95 -21.92 -3.83 -3.92
CA PRO A 95 -21.71 -2.81 -2.88
C PRO A 95 -20.30 -2.19 -2.98
N ASP A 96 -20.03 -1.15 -2.21
CA ASP A 96 -18.82 -0.33 -2.35
C ASP A 96 -17.69 -0.70 -1.39
N ASN A 97 -18.02 -1.43 -0.32
CA ASN A 97 -17.10 -2.26 0.44
C ASN A 97 -16.72 -3.57 -0.28
N ALA A 98 -17.11 -3.75 -1.56
CA ALA A 98 -16.66 -4.88 -2.36
C ALA A 98 -15.14 -4.80 -2.62
N ILE A 99 -14.45 -5.88 -2.30
CA ILE A 99 -12.98 -5.90 -2.19
C ILE A 99 -12.27 -6.30 -3.48
N ASN A 100 -12.94 -6.98 -4.42
CA ASN A 100 -12.27 -7.86 -5.38
C ASN A 100 -12.22 -7.33 -6.83
N LEU A 101 -12.14 -6.01 -6.99
CA LEU A 101 -12.47 -5.33 -8.25
C LEU A 101 -11.44 -4.25 -8.59
N SER A 102 -10.94 -4.25 -9.82
CA SER A 102 -10.45 -3.06 -10.53
C SER A 102 -11.22 -2.94 -11.85
N VAL A 103 -11.18 -1.77 -12.48
CA VAL A 103 -12.01 -1.47 -13.66
C VAL A 103 -11.13 -1.18 -14.87
N GLU A 104 -11.21 -2.03 -15.88
CA GLU A 104 -10.63 -1.77 -17.20
C GLU A 104 -11.59 -0.95 -18.07
N TRP A 105 -11.07 0.13 -18.66
CA TRP A 105 -11.76 0.98 -19.61
C TRP A 105 -11.43 0.60 -21.05
N SER A 106 -12.46 0.59 -21.90
CA SER A 106 -12.32 0.40 -23.33
C SER A 106 -13.36 1.21 -24.11
N VAL A 107 -13.06 1.51 -25.38
CA VAL A 107 -13.98 2.21 -26.29
C VAL A 107 -14.07 1.49 -27.63
N THR A 108 -15.29 1.30 -28.12
CA THR A 108 -15.58 0.65 -29.42
C THR A 108 -16.22 1.63 -30.39
N SER A 109 -15.70 1.70 -31.62
CA SER A 109 -16.29 2.55 -32.67
C SER A 109 -17.67 2.05 -33.10
N ARG A 110 -18.61 2.99 -33.21
CA ARG A 110 -19.92 2.82 -33.87
C ARG A 110 -20.10 3.88 -34.98
N GLY A 111 -19.00 4.22 -35.67
CA GLY A 111 -18.94 5.19 -36.76
C GLY A 111 -18.20 6.48 -36.43
N GLY A 112 -18.00 6.81 -35.14
CA GLY A 112 -17.04 7.84 -34.70
C GLY A 112 -15.72 7.21 -34.23
N GLN A 113 -14.74 8.03 -33.87
CA GLN A 113 -13.47 7.57 -33.29
C GLN A 113 -13.19 8.31 -31.98
N ALA A 114 -12.70 7.57 -31.00
CA ALA A 114 -12.20 8.08 -29.73
C ALA A 114 -11.21 7.05 -29.14
N GLU A 115 -10.40 7.52 -28.20
CA GLU A 115 -9.51 6.70 -27.36
C GLU A 115 -9.90 6.96 -25.89
N ILE A 116 -9.69 5.96 -25.01
CA ILE A 116 -9.94 6.10 -23.57
C ILE A 116 -8.77 5.50 -22.79
N ASP A 117 -8.29 6.21 -21.77
CA ASP A 117 -7.27 5.70 -20.86
C ASP A 117 -7.90 4.92 -19.68
N GLN A 118 -7.06 4.33 -18.82
CA GLN A 118 -7.54 3.59 -17.66
C GLN A 118 -8.00 4.49 -16.48
N ASN A 119 -7.86 5.82 -16.61
CA ASN A 119 -8.48 6.79 -15.72
C ASN A 119 -9.91 7.17 -16.18
N GLY A 120 -10.39 6.58 -17.28
CA GLY A 120 -11.69 6.88 -17.88
C GLY A 120 -11.72 8.16 -18.72
N ALA A 121 -10.57 8.74 -19.07
CA ALA A 121 -10.47 9.96 -19.86
C ALA A 121 -10.71 9.67 -21.36
N LEU A 122 -11.92 9.91 -21.84
CA LEU A 122 -12.31 9.70 -23.24
C LEU A 122 -11.88 10.89 -24.10
N HIS A 123 -10.83 10.72 -24.91
CA HIS A 123 -10.43 11.67 -25.94
C HIS A 123 -11.22 11.42 -27.24
N ALA A 124 -12.10 12.35 -27.60
CA ALA A 124 -12.98 12.22 -28.77
C ALA A 124 -12.29 12.73 -30.05
N ILE A 125 -12.09 11.87 -31.04
CA ILE A 125 -11.26 12.14 -32.23
C ILE A 125 -12.11 12.57 -33.43
N SER A 126 -13.17 11.82 -33.78
CA SER A 126 -14.00 12.12 -34.96
C SER A 126 -15.50 11.85 -34.76
N PRO A 127 -16.38 12.68 -35.37
CA PRO A 127 -17.83 12.60 -35.15
C PRO A 127 -18.47 11.26 -35.53
N GLY A 128 -19.47 10.84 -34.76
CA GLY A 128 -20.19 9.58 -34.92
C GLY A 128 -20.42 8.89 -33.57
N GLY A 129 -20.97 7.67 -33.58
CA GLY A 129 -21.18 6.90 -32.35
C GLY A 129 -19.92 6.21 -31.86
N VAL A 130 -19.77 6.10 -30.55
CA VAL A 130 -18.87 5.15 -29.86
C VAL A 130 -19.60 4.50 -28.68
N THR A 131 -19.09 3.37 -28.19
CA THR A 131 -19.51 2.75 -26.93
C THR A 131 -18.34 2.76 -25.97
N VAL A 132 -18.47 3.49 -24.87
CA VAL A 132 -17.55 3.43 -23.72
C VAL A 132 -17.96 2.25 -22.85
N LYS A 133 -17.00 1.45 -22.39
CA LYS A 133 -17.23 0.27 -21.57
C LYS A 133 -16.27 0.24 -20.39
N ALA A 134 -16.82 0.14 -19.19
CA ALA A 134 -16.10 -0.24 -17.99
C ALA A 134 -16.32 -1.73 -17.75
N THR A 135 -15.23 -2.49 -17.55
CA THR A 135 -15.27 -3.93 -17.25
C THR A 135 -14.54 -4.17 -15.94
N ALA A 136 -15.23 -4.72 -14.95
CA ALA A 136 -14.60 -5.15 -13.70
C ALA A 136 -13.83 -6.46 -13.92
N THR A 137 -12.79 -6.68 -13.12
CA THR A 137 -11.96 -7.90 -13.11
C THR A 137 -12.75 -9.21 -12.93
N ASN A 138 -13.92 -9.17 -12.29
CA ASN A 138 -14.81 -10.33 -12.15
C ASN A 138 -15.72 -10.59 -13.37
N GLY A 139 -15.58 -9.81 -14.44
CA GLY A 139 -16.34 -9.93 -15.69
C GLY A 139 -17.67 -9.17 -15.72
N LEU A 140 -18.08 -8.50 -14.64
CA LEU A 140 -19.17 -7.53 -14.69
C LEU A 140 -18.78 -6.36 -15.61
N PHE A 141 -19.73 -5.79 -16.35
CA PHE A 141 -19.46 -4.61 -17.17
C PHE A 141 -20.67 -3.70 -17.29
N ALA A 142 -20.40 -2.43 -17.55
CA ALA A 142 -21.40 -1.43 -17.92
C ALA A 142 -20.94 -0.66 -19.17
N GLU A 143 -21.91 -0.37 -20.04
CA GLU A 143 -21.68 0.28 -21.33
C GLU A 143 -22.49 1.57 -21.44
N LYS A 144 -21.84 2.64 -21.88
CA LYS A 144 -22.46 3.92 -22.19
C LYS A 144 -22.25 4.24 -23.67
N ASN A 145 -23.36 4.42 -24.38
CA ASN A 145 -23.34 4.82 -25.79
C ASN A 145 -23.21 6.34 -25.87
N VAL A 146 -22.15 6.80 -26.55
CA VAL A 146 -21.77 8.21 -26.63
C VAL A 146 -21.81 8.67 -28.08
N ALA A 147 -22.38 9.85 -28.34
CA ALA A 147 -22.38 10.48 -29.65
C ALA A 147 -21.34 11.62 -29.68
N ILE A 148 -20.33 11.47 -30.54
CA ILE A 148 -19.34 12.51 -30.82
C ILE A 148 -19.92 13.45 -31.87
N LEU A 149 -20.06 14.72 -31.53
CA LEU A 149 -20.59 15.76 -32.41
C LEU A 149 -19.45 16.59 -33.02
N SER A 150 -19.71 17.17 -34.20
CA SER A 150 -18.77 18.08 -34.89
C SER A 150 -18.74 19.50 -34.34
N VAL A 151 -19.63 19.82 -33.41
CA VAL A 151 -19.76 21.12 -32.74
C VAL A 151 -20.18 20.93 -31.29
N SER A 152 -19.74 21.83 -30.42
CA SER A 152 -20.24 21.91 -29.05
C SER A 152 -21.67 22.45 -29.01
N ILE A 153 -22.49 21.86 -28.16
CA ILE A 153 -23.86 22.29 -27.86
C ILE A 153 -23.90 22.62 -26.37
N PRO A 154 -24.08 23.90 -25.98
CA PRO A 154 -23.97 24.32 -24.59
C PRO A 154 -25.13 23.80 -23.74
N VAL A 155 -24.82 23.54 -22.46
CA VAL A 155 -25.81 23.28 -21.41
C VAL A 155 -26.70 24.53 -21.23
N GLN A 156 -28.00 24.31 -21.07
CA GLN A 156 -28.99 25.36 -20.79
C GLN A 156 -29.61 25.20 -19.40
N SER A 157 -29.80 23.95 -18.94
CA SER A 157 -30.11 23.64 -17.55
C SER A 157 -29.68 22.21 -17.18
N VAL A 158 -29.56 21.93 -15.89
CA VAL A 158 -29.37 20.60 -15.31
C VAL A 158 -30.44 20.35 -14.24
N GLU A 159 -30.77 19.10 -14.00
CA GLU A 159 -31.69 18.62 -12.95
C GLU A 159 -31.05 17.41 -12.24
N ILE A 160 -31.16 17.34 -10.92
CA ILE A 160 -30.65 16.21 -10.11
C ILE A 160 -31.78 15.20 -9.89
N ILE A 161 -31.55 13.95 -10.31
CA ILE A 161 -32.48 12.82 -10.18
C ILE A 161 -31.97 11.83 -9.12
N GLY A 162 -32.86 11.48 -8.20
CA GLY A 162 -32.62 10.53 -7.10
C GLY A 162 -33.69 10.68 -6.01
N GLU A 163 -33.52 9.96 -4.91
CA GLU A 163 -34.51 9.88 -3.82
C GLU A 163 -34.66 11.20 -3.04
N GLU A 164 -35.80 11.40 -2.38
CA GLU A 164 -36.11 12.60 -1.57
C GLU A 164 -36.07 12.34 -0.05
N LEU A 165 -35.92 11.06 0.32
CA LEU A 165 -35.78 10.56 1.68
C LEU A 165 -34.80 9.38 1.66
N VAL A 166 -33.75 9.47 2.48
CA VAL A 166 -32.74 8.41 2.69
C VAL A 166 -32.51 8.22 4.18
N ASN A 167 -31.98 7.09 4.65
CA ASN A 167 -31.62 6.94 6.07
C ASN A 167 -30.15 7.37 6.31
N HIS A 168 -29.89 7.94 7.49
CA HIS A 168 -28.54 8.22 7.95
C HIS A 168 -27.74 6.91 8.07
N GLY A 169 -26.61 6.83 7.36
CA GLY A 169 -25.77 5.64 7.25
C GLY A 169 -26.00 4.79 5.99
N GLU A 170 -26.98 5.13 5.16
CA GLU A 170 -27.13 4.54 3.82
C GLU A 170 -26.28 5.29 2.77
N ARG A 171 -26.05 4.65 1.62
CA ARG A 171 -25.39 5.25 0.47
C ARG A 171 -26.31 5.17 -0.76
N SER A 172 -26.71 6.32 -1.28
CA SER A 172 -27.71 6.44 -2.35
C SER A 172 -27.14 7.13 -3.58
N ASN A 173 -27.40 6.59 -4.76
CA ASN A 173 -26.86 7.11 -6.02
C ASN A 173 -27.79 8.18 -6.63
N TYR A 174 -27.23 9.36 -6.90
CA TYR A 174 -27.88 10.45 -7.64
C TYR A 174 -27.29 10.57 -9.04
N SER A 175 -28.10 11.11 -9.97
CA SER A 175 -27.75 11.28 -11.38
C SER A 175 -28.24 12.62 -11.90
N ILE A 176 -27.88 12.99 -13.12
CA ILE A 176 -28.28 14.25 -13.75
C ILE A 176 -29.04 14.05 -15.06
N ILE A 177 -30.03 14.92 -15.28
CA ILE A 177 -30.58 15.20 -16.62
C ILE A 177 -30.03 16.55 -17.06
N VAL A 178 -29.49 16.62 -18.28
CA VAL A 178 -28.94 17.83 -18.88
C VAL A 178 -29.82 18.24 -20.06
N THR A 179 -30.16 19.53 -20.14
CA THR A 179 -31.01 20.12 -21.19
C THR A 179 -30.21 21.13 -22.01
N PRO A 180 -30.29 21.11 -23.35
CA PRO A 180 -30.98 20.11 -24.18
C PRO A 180 -30.32 18.73 -24.05
N VAL A 181 -31.06 17.66 -24.33
CA VAL A 181 -30.61 16.27 -24.13
C VAL A 181 -29.33 15.91 -24.91
N ASN A 182 -29.01 16.69 -25.95
CA ASN A 182 -27.81 16.56 -26.78
C ASN A 182 -26.72 17.62 -26.49
N ALA A 183 -26.79 18.29 -25.33
CA ALA A 183 -25.72 19.17 -24.87
C ALA A 183 -24.42 18.38 -24.67
N THR A 184 -23.30 18.95 -25.12
CA THR A 184 -21.97 18.39 -24.92
C THR A 184 -21.32 19.07 -23.72
N TYR A 185 -20.93 18.30 -22.72
CA TYR A 185 -20.31 18.82 -21.51
C TYR A 185 -19.16 17.91 -21.05
N SER A 186 -18.18 18.51 -20.38
CA SER A 186 -16.91 17.86 -20.04
C SER A 186 -16.69 17.65 -18.55
N LEU A 187 -17.24 18.54 -17.72
CA LEU A 187 -17.06 18.58 -16.27
C LEU A 187 -18.42 18.48 -15.57
N VAL A 188 -18.50 17.58 -14.59
CA VAL A 188 -19.62 17.43 -13.65
C VAL A 188 -19.04 17.45 -12.24
N GLU A 189 -19.39 18.47 -11.46
CA GLU A 189 -18.93 18.64 -10.08
C GLU A 189 -20.12 18.48 -9.14
N TRP A 190 -20.12 17.45 -8.31
CA TRP A 190 -21.08 17.27 -7.23
C TRP A 190 -20.63 17.99 -5.96
N GLY A 191 -21.58 18.52 -5.20
CA GLY A 191 -21.31 19.22 -3.94
C GLY A 191 -22.44 19.10 -2.93
N ILE A 192 -22.16 19.53 -1.70
CA ILE A 192 -23.14 19.71 -0.64
C ILE A 192 -23.28 21.22 -0.41
N GLU A 193 -24.44 21.78 -0.77
CA GLU A 193 -24.79 23.20 -0.58
C GLU A 193 -25.13 23.49 0.89
N SER A 194 -25.74 22.52 1.58
CA SER A 194 -26.04 22.58 3.02
C SER A 194 -26.36 21.20 3.60
N GLY A 195 -26.19 21.06 4.92
CA GLY A 195 -26.38 19.80 5.65
C GLY A 195 -25.09 18.98 5.77
N GLU A 196 -25.09 18.02 6.69
CA GLU A 196 -23.92 17.17 6.97
C GLU A 196 -23.96 15.90 6.11
N ALA A 197 -23.07 15.83 5.11
CA ALA A 197 -22.96 14.70 4.19
C ALA A 197 -21.59 14.66 3.47
N LYS A 198 -21.35 13.56 2.75
CA LYS A 198 -20.37 13.45 1.66
C LYS A 198 -21.11 13.09 0.36
N ILE A 199 -20.61 13.57 -0.78
CA ILE A 199 -20.98 13.07 -2.10
C ILE A 199 -19.69 12.89 -2.91
N ASP A 200 -19.59 11.80 -3.67
CA ASP A 200 -18.44 11.58 -4.57
C ASP A 200 -18.72 12.04 -6.00
N SER A 201 -17.70 11.99 -6.86
CA SER A 201 -17.78 12.37 -8.27
C SER A 201 -18.77 11.54 -9.10
N ASN A 202 -19.21 10.38 -8.58
CA ASN A 202 -20.22 9.55 -9.24
C ASN A 202 -21.66 9.97 -8.89
N GLY A 203 -21.84 10.91 -7.96
CA GLY A 203 -23.14 11.33 -7.45
C GLY A 203 -23.65 10.48 -6.30
N ARG A 204 -22.82 9.63 -5.68
CA ARG A 204 -23.24 8.78 -4.56
C ARG A 204 -23.14 9.55 -3.25
N LEU A 205 -24.29 9.79 -2.63
CA LEU A 205 -24.47 10.48 -1.36
C LEU A 205 -24.29 9.52 -0.19
N ALA A 206 -23.50 9.93 0.81
CA ALA A 206 -23.39 9.32 2.13
C ALA A 206 -23.74 10.39 3.20
N PRO A 207 -24.96 10.39 3.77
CA PRO A 207 -25.36 11.35 4.79
C PRO A 207 -24.61 11.15 6.12
N LYS A 208 -24.24 12.24 6.80
CA LYS A 208 -23.49 12.22 8.07
C LYS A 208 -24.36 12.50 9.31
N SER A 209 -25.56 13.04 9.12
CA SER A 209 -26.55 13.18 10.19
C SER A 209 -27.97 13.12 9.63
N SER A 210 -28.95 12.94 10.51
CA SER A 210 -30.34 13.24 10.19
C SER A 210 -30.58 14.73 9.93
N GLY A 211 -31.69 15.05 9.26
CA GLY A 211 -32.11 16.42 8.97
C GLY A 211 -32.41 16.63 7.50
N SER A 212 -31.82 17.67 6.92
CA SER A 212 -31.99 18.05 5.52
C SER A 212 -30.62 18.32 4.89
N VAL A 213 -30.36 17.70 3.75
CA VAL A 213 -29.14 17.88 2.94
C VAL A 213 -29.57 18.46 1.61
N THR A 214 -28.91 19.53 1.16
CA THR A 214 -29.10 20.05 -0.20
C THR A 214 -27.87 19.69 -1.01
N LEU A 215 -28.03 18.78 -1.96
CA LEU A 215 -27.03 18.53 -3.00
C LEU A 215 -26.97 19.73 -3.94
N SER A 216 -25.78 20.04 -4.42
CA SER A 216 -25.54 20.87 -5.60
C SER A 216 -24.84 20.05 -6.68
N VAL A 217 -25.05 20.44 -7.94
CA VAL A 217 -24.26 19.97 -9.08
C VAL A 217 -23.95 21.14 -10.00
N SER A 218 -22.73 21.19 -10.53
CA SER A 218 -22.27 22.09 -11.59
C SER A 218 -21.97 21.24 -12.83
N VAL A 219 -22.46 21.68 -14.00
CA VAL A 219 -22.19 21.05 -15.31
C VAL A 219 -21.71 22.14 -16.26
N ASP A 220 -20.41 22.13 -16.55
CA ASP A 220 -19.69 23.22 -17.24
C ASP A 220 -20.11 24.64 -16.77
N GLY A 221 -20.34 24.80 -15.45
CA GLY A 221 -20.72 26.07 -14.80
C GLY A 221 -22.23 26.38 -14.73
N ILE A 222 -23.11 25.55 -15.30
CA ILE A 222 -24.56 25.63 -15.09
C ILE A 222 -24.92 24.78 -13.87
N THR A 223 -25.57 25.37 -12.87
CA THR A 223 -25.84 24.71 -11.58
C THR A 223 -27.30 24.29 -11.38
N ALA A 224 -27.50 23.26 -10.55
CA ALA A 224 -28.78 22.90 -9.96
C ALA A 224 -28.60 22.36 -8.54
N THR A 225 -29.69 22.33 -7.78
CA THR A 225 -29.73 21.79 -6.42
C THR A 225 -30.93 20.86 -6.20
N LYS A 226 -30.81 19.93 -5.25
CA LYS A 226 -31.90 19.09 -4.77
C LYS A 226 -31.80 18.94 -3.26
N THR A 227 -32.88 19.27 -2.55
CA THR A 227 -32.99 19.01 -1.12
C THR A 227 -33.52 17.60 -0.86
N ILE A 228 -32.88 16.89 0.04
CA ILE A 228 -33.15 15.51 0.46
C ILE A 228 -33.32 15.49 1.97
N ASN A 229 -34.33 14.77 2.45
CA ASN A 229 -34.55 14.56 3.87
C ASN A 229 -33.74 13.33 4.30
N VAL A 230 -33.08 13.42 5.45
CA VAL A 230 -32.30 12.31 6.02
C VAL A 230 -32.98 11.85 7.31
N ALA A 231 -33.53 10.64 7.28
CA ALA A 231 -34.09 10.01 8.47
C ALA A 231 -32.98 9.63 9.46
N ALA A 232 -33.27 9.72 10.76
CA ALA A 232 -32.30 9.34 11.79
C ALA A 232 -32.09 7.82 11.82
N TYR A 233 -30.84 7.41 12.02
CA TYR A 233 -30.52 6.02 12.31
C TYR A 233 -31.18 5.60 13.64
N THR A 234 -31.95 4.51 13.60
CA THR A 234 -32.68 3.95 14.77
C THR A 234 -32.31 2.50 15.07
N GLY A 235 -31.27 1.98 14.43
CA GLY A 235 -30.77 0.63 14.67
C GLY A 235 -29.92 0.51 15.94
N SER A 236 -29.28 -0.64 16.11
CA SER A 236 -28.37 -0.89 17.24
C SER A 236 -26.93 -0.55 16.86
N VAL A 237 -26.25 0.19 17.73
CA VAL A 237 -24.83 0.53 17.54
C VAL A 237 -23.95 -0.60 18.08
N SER A 238 -22.89 -0.93 17.35
CA SER A 238 -21.88 -1.93 17.71
C SER A 238 -20.48 -1.32 17.72
N ASN A 239 -19.54 -1.86 18.49
CA ASN A 239 -18.20 -1.29 18.58
C ASN A 239 -17.24 -1.99 17.61
N VAL A 240 -16.24 -1.26 17.11
CA VAL A 240 -15.07 -1.76 16.39
C VAL A 240 -13.81 -1.28 17.13
N LYS A 241 -13.00 -2.19 17.66
CA LYS A 241 -11.73 -1.85 18.32
C LYS A 241 -10.58 -1.94 17.31
N VAL A 242 -9.85 -0.83 17.11
CA VAL A 242 -8.79 -0.71 16.09
C VAL A 242 -7.42 -0.53 16.76
N LEU A 243 -6.42 -1.34 16.39
CA LEU A 243 -5.09 -1.34 17.02
C LEU A 243 -3.97 -0.91 16.05
N LEU A 244 -3.36 0.26 16.27
CA LEU A 244 -2.37 0.89 15.37
C LEU A 244 -1.01 1.20 16.05
N ASN A 245 0.02 1.45 15.23
CA ASN A 245 1.34 1.96 15.66
C ASN A 245 1.39 3.49 15.82
N ARG A 246 0.38 4.22 15.33
CA ARG A 246 0.34 5.69 15.23
C ARG A 246 0.03 6.42 16.54
N VAL A 247 0.92 6.26 17.52
CA VAL A 247 0.87 6.97 18.82
C VAL A 247 0.92 8.50 18.66
N ASP A 248 1.55 8.98 17.59
CA ASP A 248 1.61 10.38 17.16
C ASP A 248 0.22 10.95 16.80
N LEU A 249 -0.62 10.16 16.12
CA LEU A 249 -1.93 10.60 15.63
C LEU A 249 -3.08 10.46 16.65
N ARG A 250 -2.83 9.80 17.80
CA ARG A 250 -3.88 9.37 18.77
C ARG A 250 -4.79 10.47 19.32
N ASN A 251 -4.29 11.70 19.37
CA ASN A 251 -4.98 12.88 19.93
C ASN A 251 -5.38 13.90 18.84
N THR A 252 -5.12 13.58 17.56
CA THR A 252 -5.33 14.46 16.41
C THR A 252 -6.11 13.70 15.35
N VAL A 253 -5.46 13.22 14.29
CA VAL A 253 -6.10 12.59 13.13
C VAL A 253 -6.96 11.39 13.52
N LEU A 254 -6.57 10.58 14.51
CA LEU A 254 -7.41 9.44 14.93
C LEU A 254 -8.72 9.88 15.60
N LYS A 255 -8.77 11.08 16.20
CA LYS A 255 -10.02 11.70 16.72
C LYS A 255 -10.85 12.41 15.66
N ASP A 256 -10.26 12.69 14.51
CA ASP A 256 -11.01 13.10 13.32
C ASP A 256 -11.57 11.87 12.60
N TYR A 257 -10.82 10.77 12.57
CA TYR A 257 -11.23 9.49 11.99
C TYR A 257 -12.34 8.79 12.78
N GLU A 258 -12.33 8.83 14.13
CA GLU A 258 -13.47 8.38 14.94
C GLU A 258 -14.74 9.11 14.51
N ARG A 259 -14.73 10.45 14.56
CA ARG A 259 -15.90 11.29 14.25
C ARG A 259 -16.38 11.16 12.80
N GLU A 260 -15.46 11.09 11.84
CA GLU A 260 -15.79 10.98 10.42
C GLU A 260 -16.37 9.61 10.07
N PHE A 261 -15.84 8.54 10.66
CA PHE A 261 -16.38 7.20 10.45
C PHE A 261 -17.74 7.01 11.14
N GLU A 262 -17.87 7.38 12.42
CA GLU A 262 -19.13 7.27 13.17
C GLU A 262 -20.26 8.12 12.56
N ALA A 263 -19.91 9.26 11.95
CA ALA A 263 -20.87 10.07 11.20
C ALA A 263 -21.35 9.38 9.91
N LEU A 264 -20.45 8.75 9.14
CA LEU A 264 -20.80 8.03 7.91
C LEU A 264 -21.44 6.67 8.16
N PHE A 265 -21.13 6.03 9.28
CA PHE A 265 -21.55 4.67 9.64
C PHE A 265 -22.14 4.64 11.08
N PRO A 266 -23.33 5.24 11.32
CA PRO A 266 -23.94 5.37 12.66
C PRO A 266 -24.36 4.06 13.33
N MET A 267 -24.23 2.92 12.64
CA MET A 267 -24.34 1.57 13.20
C MET A 267 -23.06 1.13 13.97
N TYR A 268 -21.98 1.91 13.89
CA TYR A 268 -20.69 1.61 14.50
C TYR A 268 -20.17 2.76 15.39
N ASN A 269 -19.54 2.39 16.50
CA ASN A 269 -18.57 3.24 17.22
C ASN A 269 -17.16 2.71 16.95
N VAL A 270 -16.18 3.59 16.79
CA VAL A 270 -14.76 3.22 16.62
C VAL A 270 -13.94 3.62 17.84
N THR A 271 -13.04 2.73 18.26
CA THR A 271 -12.09 3.01 19.33
C THR A 271 -10.67 2.67 18.90
N PHE A 272 -9.81 3.69 18.76
CA PHE A 272 -8.38 3.46 18.49
C PHE A 272 -7.60 3.19 19.77
N GLU A 273 -6.79 2.12 19.75
CA GLU A 273 -5.73 1.85 20.70
C GLU A 273 -4.37 1.92 19.98
N THR A 274 -3.39 2.62 20.56
CA THR A 274 -2.08 2.85 19.92
C THR A 274 -0.93 2.33 20.76
N LEU A 275 -0.02 1.56 20.18
CA LEU A 275 1.14 0.96 20.87
C LEU A 275 2.45 1.59 20.38
N LEU A 276 3.33 1.97 21.33
CA LEU A 276 4.63 2.60 21.03
C LEU A 276 5.65 1.59 20.51
N ASP A 277 5.93 0.54 21.28
CA ASP A 277 6.55 -0.68 20.76
C ASP A 277 5.41 -1.54 20.19
N TYR A 278 5.08 -1.33 18.92
CA TYR A 278 3.96 -2.02 18.29
C TYR A 278 4.21 -3.51 18.14
N GLU A 279 5.33 -3.91 17.54
CA GLU A 279 5.64 -5.31 17.19
C GLU A 279 5.63 -6.24 18.41
N ASN A 280 6.31 -5.91 19.52
CA ASN A 280 6.32 -6.82 20.66
C ASN A 280 4.96 -6.87 21.36
N ASN A 281 4.31 -5.73 21.57
CA ASN A 281 3.06 -5.69 22.33
C ASN A 281 1.87 -6.27 21.54
N SER A 282 1.81 -6.05 20.23
CA SER A 282 0.82 -6.69 19.35
C SER A 282 1.03 -8.21 19.27
N ARG A 283 2.28 -8.69 19.15
CA ARG A 283 2.61 -10.12 19.18
C ARG A 283 2.21 -10.79 20.51
N ILE A 284 2.47 -10.15 21.65
CA ILE A 284 2.01 -10.63 22.97
C ILE A 284 0.48 -10.68 23.03
N ARG A 285 -0.20 -9.67 22.50
CA ARG A 285 -1.67 -9.61 22.44
C ARG A 285 -2.28 -10.67 21.53
N LEU A 286 -1.68 -10.96 20.37
CA LEU A 286 -2.08 -12.07 19.49
C LEU A 286 -2.08 -13.41 20.24
N MET A 287 -1.04 -13.67 21.03
CA MET A 287 -0.97 -14.86 21.88
C MET A 287 -2.01 -14.88 23.02
N GLY A 288 -2.43 -13.69 23.51
CA GLY A 288 -3.41 -13.54 24.59
C GLY A 288 -4.89 -13.44 24.15
N GLY A 289 -5.17 -13.14 22.88
CA GLY A 289 -6.52 -13.03 22.32
C GLY A 289 -7.16 -11.62 22.33
N ASP A 290 -6.61 -10.64 23.06
CA ASP A 290 -7.07 -9.24 23.09
C ASP A 290 -6.18 -8.33 22.23
N TYR A 291 -6.47 -8.33 20.94
CA TYR A 291 -5.74 -7.56 19.92
C TYR A 291 -6.66 -6.69 19.04
N GLY A 292 -7.86 -6.34 19.54
CA GLY A 292 -8.87 -5.60 18.78
C GLY A 292 -9.70 -6.47 17.83
N ASP A 293 -10.48 -5.81 16.97
CA ASP A 293 -11.23 -6.39 15.85
C ASP A 293 -10.49 -6.18 14.53
N VAL A 294 -9.89 -5.00 14.37
CA VAL A 294 -9.06 -4.61 13.21
C VAL A 294 -7.70 -4.13 13.72
N LEU A 295 -6.62 -4.57 13.08
CA LEU A 295 -5.26 -4.21 13.51
C LEU A 295 -4.25 -4.25 12.38
N LEU A 296 -3.10 -3.61 12.57
CA LEU A 296 -1.94 -3.86 11.71
C LEU A 296 -1.39 -5.27 12.01
N ILE A 297 -1.21 -6.09 10.97
CA ILE A 297 -0.62 -7.42 11.07
C ILE A 297 0.86 -7.25 11.41
N PRO A 298 1.35 -7.74 12.56
CA PRO A 298 2.77 -7.63 12.92
C PRO A 298 3.62 -8.37 11.88
N SER A 299 4.77 -7.80 11.52
CA SER A 299 5.70 -8.37 10.54
C SER A 299 6.06 -9.81 10.91
N SER A 300 6.30 -10.05 12.20
CA SER A 300 6.57 -11.34 12.84
C SER A 300 5.48 -12.43 12.70
N VAL A 301 4.30 -12.13 12.16
CA VAL A 301 3.30 -13.16 11.79
C VAL A 301 3.62 -13.70 10.39
N SER A 302 4.27 -14.87 10.36
CA SER A 302 4.55 -15.64 9.14
C SER A 302 3.28 -16.15 8.46
N ALA A 303 3.35 -16.39 7.15
CA ALA A 303 2.19 -16.72 6.31
C ALA A 303 1.33 -17.88 6.86
N GLN A 304 1.96 -19.00 7.24
CA GLN A 304 1.29 -20.17 7.81
C GLN A 304 0.53 -19.91 9.12
N ASN A 305 0.88 -18.84 9.84
CA ASN A 305 0.26 -18.46 11.10
C ASN A 305 -0.90 -17.46 10.93
N LEU A 306 -1.02 -16.78 9.79
CA LEU A 306 -2.12 -15.85 9.50
C LEU A 306 -3.52 -16.45 9.77
N PRO A 307 -3.84 -17.69 9.37
CA PRO A 307 -5.18 -18.24 9.56
C PRO A 307 -5.57 -18.46 11.02
N TYR A 308 -4.64 -18.52 11.98
CA TYR A 308 -4.98 -18.69 13.40
C TYR A 308 -5.47 -17.38 14.03
N TYR A 309 -5.05 -16.24 13.50
CA TYR A 309 -5.31 -14.91 14.07
C TYR A 309 -6.27 -14.06 13.24
N PHE A 310 -6.25 -14.21 11.91
CA PHE A 310 -6.97 -13.35 10.98
C PHE A 310 -8.07 -14.09 10.20
N ALA A 311 -9.10 -13.34 9.82
CA ALA A 311 -10.14 -13.81 8.90
C ALA A 311 -9.62 -13.73 7.45
N PRO A 312 -9.96 -14.68 6.57
CA PRO A 312 -9.67 -14.56 5.15
C PRO A 312 -10.55 -13.45 4.56
N ILE A 313 -9.90 -12.48 3.92
CA ILE A 313 -10.54 -11.33 3.27
C ILE A 313 -11.10 -11.78 1.92
N GLY A 314 -10.26 -12.43 1.11
CA GLY A 314 -10.63 -12.94 -0.21
C GLY A 314 -9.57 -13.87 -0.80
N SER A 315 -9.83 -14.36 -2.00
CA SER A 315 -8.90 -15.11 -2.82
C SER A 315 -7.72 -14.25 -3.30
N LEU A 316 -6.51 -14.81 -3.29
CA LEU A 316 -5.31 -14.13 -3.79
C LEU A 316 -5.41 -13.81 -5.29
N ASP A 317 -5.90 -14.78 -6.07
CA ASP A 317 -6.03 -14.68 -7.53
C ASP A 317 -6.91 -13.48 -7.95
N THR A 318 -7.96 -13.17 -7.17
CA THR A 318 -8.87 -12.05 -7.49
C THR A 318 -8.40 -10.73 -6.89
N LEU A 319 -7.88 -10.74 -5.64
CA LEU A 319 -7.39 -9.52 -4.99
C LEU A 319 -6.13 -8.97 -5.65
N SER A 320 -5.26 -9.81 -6.21
CA SER A 320 -4.02 -9.36 -6.89
C SER A 320 -4.28 -8.65 -8.22
N LEU A 321 -5.53 -8.62 -8.71
CA LEU A 321 -5.94 -7.85 -9.90
C LEU A 321 -6.20 -6.36 -9.56
N SER A 322 -6.41 -6.04 -8.29
CA SER A 322 -6.86 -4.70 -7.84
C SER A 322 -6.12 -4.13 -6.63
N TRP A 323 -5.39 -4.96 -5.88
CA TRP A 323 -4.58 -4.58 -4.72
C TRP A 323 -3.12 -4.96 -4.93
N ARG A 324 -2.23 -4.04 -4.58
CA ARG A 324 -0.78 -4.25 -4.57
C ARG A 324 -0.37 -5.14 -3.41
N TYR A 325 0.79 -5.77 -3.48
CA TYR A 325 1.46 -6.49 -2.37
C TYR A 325 0.68 -7.63 -1.63
N VAL A 326 -0.60 -7.90 -1.90
CA VAL A 326 -1.47 -8.80 -1.11
C VAL A 326 -0.97 -10.24 -0.96
N SER A 327 -0.08 -10.69 -1.85
CA SER A 327 0.61 -11.97 -1.72
C SER A 327 1.46 -12.07 -0.44
N GLN A 328 2.03 -10.97 0.07
CA GLN A 328 2.91 -10.97 1.26
C GLN A 328 2.17 -11.32 2.56
N LYS A 329 0.86 -11.10 2.63
CA LYS A 329 -0.01 -11.55 3.73
C LYS A 329 -1.12 -12.47 3.22
N SER A 330 -0.73 -13.40 2.36
CA SER A 330 -1.55 -14.53 1.90
C SER A 330 -1.04 -15.88 2.41
N TYR A 331 -1.93 -16.88 2.46
CA TYR A 331 -1.58 -18.28 2.71
C TYR A 331 -2.65 -19.21 2.11
N ASN A 332 -2.23 -20.35 1.55
CA ASN A 332 -3.12 -21.30 0.86
C ASN A 332 -4.08 -20.67 -0.17
N GLY A 333 -3.64 -19.63 -0.88
CA GLY A 333 -4.45 -18.92 -1.88
C GLY A 333 -5.48 -17.93 -1.31
N LEU A 334 -5.49 -17.68 0.00
CA LEU A 334 -6.34 -16.69 0.66
C LEU A 334 -5.51 -15.54 1.23
N VAL A 335 -6.01 -14.31 1.11
CA VAL A 335 -5.42 -13.09 1.68
C VAL A 335 -6.00 -12.82 3.06
N TYR A 336 -5.16 -12.46 4.02
CA TYR A 336 -5.53 -12.22 5.42
C TYR A 336 -5.32 -10.77 5.88
N GLY A 337 -4.70 -9.93 5.05
CA GLY A 337 -4.57 -8.49 5.26
C GLY A 337 -4.42 -7.73 3.95
N LEU A 338 -4.89 -6.49 3.91
CA LEU A 338 -4.68 -5.55 2.80
C LEU A 338 -3.62 -4.52 3.21
N PRO A 339 -2.74 -4.05 2.31
CA PRO A 339 -1.70 -3.08 2.67
C PRO A 339 -2.33 -1.72 3.04
N THR A 340 -1.71 -0.98 3.97
CA THR A 340 -2.12 0.39 4.33
C THR A 340 -1.73 1.39 3.25
N TYR A 341 -0.48 1.31 2.81
CA TYR A 341 0.12 2.00 1.67
C TYR A 341 1.45 1.31 1.33
N GLY A 342 1.93 1.55 0.11
CA GLY A 342 3.31 1.25 -0.27
C GLY A 342 4.24 2.45 -0.05
N ASN A 343 5.54 2.19 -0.10
CA ASN A 343 6.58 3.23 -0.15
C ASN A 343 7.79 2.72 -0.95
N VAL A 344 8.69 3.63 -1.33
CA VAL A 344 10.04 3.30 -1.82
C VAL A 344 11.06 3.83 -0.83
N ASN A 345 12.28 3.29 -0.86
CA ASN A 345 13.45 3.90 -0.21
C ASN A 345 14.37 4.58 -1.24
N GLY A 346 15.09 5.60 -0.75
CA GLY A 346 15.94 6.47 -1.53
C GLY A 346 16.56 7.57 -0.65
N ILE A 347 16.94 8.68 -1.27
CA ILE A 347 17.63 9.78 -0.60
C ILE A 347 16.81 11.06 -0.73
N ILE A 348 16.47 11.66 0.42
CA ILE A 348 15.89 13.01 0.50
C ILE A 348 17.04 14.02 0.46
N TYR A 349 16.96 15.04 -0.39
CA TYR A 349 18.05 15.98 -0.66
C TYR A 349 17.53 17.41 -0.80
N ASN A 350 18.29 18.38 -0.28
CA ASN A 350 17.93 19.79 -0.39
C ASN A 350 18.42 20.32 -1.74
N LYS A 351 17.47 20.59 -2.65
CA LYS A 351 17.75 21.04 -4.03
C LYS A 351 18.55 22.34 -4.07
N LYS A 352 18.32 23.25 -3.12
CA LYS A 352 19.02 24.55 -3.01
C LYS A 352 20.46 24.36 -2.51
N VAL A 353 20.71 23.45 -1.57
CA VAL A 353 22.09 23.06 -1.18
C VAL A 353 22.85 22.46 -2.35
N PHE A 354 22.21 21.56 -3.12
CA PHE A 354 22.81 20.95 -4.32
C PHE A 354 23.10 22.02 -5.40
N ALA A 355 22.12 22.87 -5.72
CA ALA A 355 22.27 23.93 -6.73
C ALA A 355 23.34 24.96 -6.34
N ASN A 356 23.39 25.39 -5.07
CA ASN A 356 24.45 26.28 -4.58
C ASN A 356 25.85 25.65 -4.73
N ALA A 357 25.96 24.34 -4.46
CA ALA A 357 27.19 23.57 -4.65
C ALA A 357 27.53 23.28 -6.14
N GLY A 358 26.71 23.71 -7.10
CA GLY A 358 26.91 23.50 -8.53
C GLY A 358 26.49 22.12 -9.04
N ILE A 359 25.66 21.40 -8.30
CA ILE A 359 25.20 20.04 -8.63
C ILE A 359 23.86 20.16 -9.36
N GLU A 360 23.90 20.22 -10.69
CA GLU A 360 22.71 20.40 -11.54
C GLU A 360 21.88 19.12 -11.73
N ASN A 361 22.51 17.95 -11.64
CA ASN A 361 21.88 16.64 -11.82
C ASN A 361 22.07 15.80 -10.56
N VAL A 362 21.10 14.94 -10.25
CA VAL A 362 21.24 13.96 -9.15
C VAL A 362 22.29 12.90 -9.50
N PRO A 363 23.13 12.48 -8.53
CA PRO A 363 24.14 11.44 -8.77
C PRO A 363 23.47 10.08 -9.04
N THR A 364 24.07 9.29 -9.95
CA THR A 364 23.52 8.02 -10.45
C THR A 364 24.36 6.80 -10.07
N THR A 365 25.48 7.02 -9.36
CA THR A 365 26.41 6.01 -8.86
C THR A 365 26.90 6.36 -7.44
N PRO A 366 27.37 5.38 -6.65
CA PRO A 366 27.91 5.64 -5.32
C PRO A 366 29.10 6.61 -5.33
N GLU A 367 29.95 6.52 -6.35
CA GLU A 367 31.11 7.38 -6.58
C GLU A 367 30.71 8.83 -6.88
N GLU A 368 29.69 9.05 -7.73
CA GLU A 368 29.11 10.38 -7.97
C GLU A 368 28.46 10.95 -6.71
N PHE A 369 27.79 10.12 -5.90
CA PHE A 369 27.19 10.57 -4.65
C PHE A 369 28.25 11.02 -3.64
N LEU A 370 29.33 10.25 -3.48
CA LEU A 370 30.46 10.63 -2.62
C LEU A 370 31.14 11.93 -3.12
N ALA A 371 31.30 12.09 -4.44
CA ALA A 371 31.82 13.31 -5.04
C ALA A 371 30.89 14.52 -4.80
N ALA A 372 29.57 14.35 -4.95
CA ALA A 372 28.57 15.38 -4.65
C ALA A 372 28.62 15.81 -3.17
N MET A 373 28.69 14.84 -2.24
CA MET A 373 28.80 15.11 -0.81
C MET A 373 30.12 15.82 -0.45
N GLN A 374 31.24 15.45 -1.09
CA GLN A 374 32.51 16.15 -0.90
C GLN A 374 32.46 17.58 -1.46
N THR A 375 31.81 17.81 -2.61
CA THR A 375 31.61 19.15 -3.19
C THR A 375 30.77 20.03 -2.26
N ILE A 376 29.67 19.51 -1.71
CA ILE A 376 28.85 20.19 -0.70
C ILE A 376 29.69 20.51 0.55
N LYS A 377 30.46 19.55 1.07
CA LYS A 377 31.33 19.78 2.23
C LYS A 377 32.33 20.92 1.99
N THR A 378 32.92 20.97 0.80
CA THR A 378 33.88 22.03 0.42
C THR A 378 33.21 23.39 0.18
N HIS A 379 32.01 23.43 -0.38
CA HIS A 379 31.25 24.68 -0.55
C HIS A 379 30.88 25.30 0.81
N TYR A 380 30.44 24.47 1.75
CA TYR A 380 29.89 24.92 3.03
C TYR A 380 30.90 24.96 4.20
N SER A 381 32.19 24.68 3.98
CA SER A 381 33.19 24.51 5.06
C SER A 381 33.53 25.77 5.90
N GLY A 382 32.83 26.89 5.67
CA GLY A 382 32.93 28.12 6.45
C GLY A 382 31.60 28.57 7.07
N ASN A 383 30.50 27.81 6.90
CA ASN A 383 29.21 28.10 7.49
C ASN A 383 29.05 27.34 8.82
N SER A 384 28.94 28.07 9.95
CA SER A 384 28.74 27.48 11.28
C SER A 384 27.41 26.75 11.44
N ASP A 385 26.43 27.09 10.61
CA ASP A 385 25.06 26.60 10.75
C ASP A 385 24.85 25.32 9.92
N PHE A 386 25.77 25.00 9.00
CA PHE A 386 25.72 23.82 8.15
C PHE A 386 26.24 22.58 8.88
N LEU A 387 25.39 21.56 9.01
CA LEU A 387 25.63 20.39 9.86
C LEU A 387 26.29 19.22 9.13
N ALA A 388 25.82 18.88 7.92
CA ALA A 388 26.34 17.75 7.17
C ALA A 388 25.98 17.77 5.67
N PRO A 389 26.88 17.30 4.77
CA PRO A 389 26.51 16.88 3.42
C PRO A 389 25.48 15.75 3.44
N PHE A 390 25.73 14.70 4.22
CA PHE A 390 24.80 13.60 4.47
C PHE A 390 24.54 13.45 5.97
N TYR A 391 23.33 13.76 6.46
CA TYR A 391 23.01 13.69 7.89
C TYR A 391 22.44 12.33 8.27
N THR A 392 23.03 11.65 9.26
CA THR A 392 22.78 10.21 9.46
C THR A 392 21.64 9.88 10.42
N ASN A 393 21.32 10.78 11.36
CA ASN A 393 20.44 10.51 12.52
C ASN A 393 20.79 9.22 13.29
N LYS A 394 22.09 8.88 13.39
CA LYS A 394 22.59 7.64 14.01
C LYS A 394 22.03 7.34 15.41
N LYS A 395 21.72 8.35 16.22
CA LYS A 395 21.24 8.17 17.60
C LYS A 395 19.84 7.54 17.66
N ASP A 396 18.90 8.06 16.89
CA ASP A 396 17.52 7.54 16.84
C ASP A 396 17.45 6.15 16.18
N SER A 397 18.56 5.73 15.55
CA SER A 397 18.92 4.37 15.11
C SER A 397 18.08 3.76 13.99
N TRP A 398 16.74 3.86 14.03
CA TRP A 398 15.85 3.43 12.94
C TRP A 398 16.16 4.08 11.56
N PRO A 399 16.76 5.30 11.44
CA PRO A 399 17.14 5.83 10.14
C PRO A 399 18.21 5.00 9.43
N LEU A 400 19.00 4.20 10.17
CA LEU A 400 19.92 3.24 9.57
C LEU A 400 19.17 2.10 8.86
N ASP A 401 17.98 1.73 9.33
CA ASP A 401 17.17 0.68 8.69
C ASP A 401 16.64 1.10 7.32
N GLN A 402 16.47 2.41 7.08
CA GLN A 402 16.07 2.95 5.78
C GLN A 402 17.10 2.71 4.67
N TRP A 403 18.34 2.30 5.00
CA TRP A 403 19.27 1.77 4.00
C TRP A 403 18.79 0.43 3.40
N GLN A 404 18.10 -0.41 4.16
CA GLN A 404 17.79 -1.80 3.77
C GLN A 404 16.84 -1.86 2.56
N GLY A 405 15.84 -0.98 2.47
CA GLY A 405 14.93 -0.95 1.32
C GLY A 405 15.59 -0.53 -0.01
N ASN A 406 16.82 -0.02 0.02
CA ASN A 406 17.58 0.25 -1.20
C ASN A 406 18.24 -1.02 -1.77
N VAL A 407 18.34 -2.10 -1.00
CA VAL A 407 19.00 -3.34 -1.43
C VAL A 407 18.27 -3.97 -2.61
N SER A 408 16.93 -4.07 -2.54
CA SER A 408 16.12 -4.58 -3.65
C SER A 408 16.24 -3.67 -4.88
N SER A 409 16.16 -2.35 -4.70
CA SER A 409 16.40 -1.33 -5.74
C SER A 409 17.76 -1.51 -6.45
N VAL A 410 18.84 -1.77 -5.69
CA VAL A 410 20.17 -2.05 -6.26
C VAL A 410 20.22 -3.38 -7.01
N SER A 411 19.48 -4.40 -6.57
CA SER A 411 19.44 -5.72 -7.23
C SER A 411 18.82 -5.68 -8.64
N GLY A 412 17.83 -4.83 -8.87
CA GLY A 412 17.04 -4.78 -10.11
C GLY A 412 16.15 -6.01 -10.36
N ASP A 413 16.03 -6.95 -9.42
CA ASP A 413 15.24 -8.18 -9.56
C ASP A 413 14.12 -8.22 -8.50
N PRO A 414 12.84 -8.25 -8.88
CA PRO A 414 11.72 -8.31 -7.93
C PRO A 414 11.71 -9.58 -7.07
N ASN A 415 12.43 -10.65 -7.47
CA ASN A 415 12.54 -11.87 -6.69
C ASN A 415 13.64 -11.82 -5.62
N TYR A 416 14.51 -10.79 -5.64
CA TYR A 416 15.75 -10.80 -4.85
C TYR A 416 15.50 -11.00 -3.36
N TYR A 417 14.68 -10.14 -2.75
CA TYR A 417 14.55 -10.05 -1.29
C TYR A 417 13.97 -11.32 -0.64
N TYR A 418 12.87 -11.85 -1.18
CA TYR A 418 12.17 -12.99 -0.56
C TYR A 418 12.52 -14.36 -1.14
N ASN A 419 13.10 -14.45 -2.35
CA ASN A 419 13.31 -15.74 -3.03
C ASN A 419 14.78 -16.02 -3.42
N ILE A 420 15.66 -15.02 -3.53
CA ILE A 420 17.09 -15.24 -3.84
C ILE A 420 17.96 -15.07 -2.60
N LEU A 421 17.81 -13.96 -1.89
CA LEU A 421 18.57 -13.60 -0.69
C LEU A 421 18.57 -14.68 0.42
N PRO A 422 17.47 -15.40 0.72
CA PRO A 422 17.46 -16.51 1.71
C PRO A 422 18.28 -17.74 1.31
N GLN A 423 18.89 -17.74 0.12
CA GLN A 423 19.79 -18.79 -0.38
C GLN A 423 21.05 -18.23 -1.06
N ASP A 424 21.24 -16.90 -1.10
CA ASP A 424 22.43 -16.29 -1.68
C ASP A 424 23.62 -16.37 -0.72
N ARG A 425 24.49 -17.35 -0.98
CA ARG A 425 25.77 -17.53 -0.28
C ARG A 425 26.77 -16.38 -0.49
N ASN A 426 26.46 -15.40 -1.35
CA ASN A 426 27.26 -14.22 -1.64
C ASN A 426 26.54 -12.91 -1.23
N ALA A 427 25.46 -12.98 -0.43
CA ALA A 427 24.59 -11.85 -0.10
C ALA A 427 25.31 -10.56 0.34
N PHE A 428 26.46 -10.65 1.00
CA PHE A 428 27.28 -9.51 1.46
C PHE A 428 28.65 -9.41 0.76
N SER A 429 28.89 -10.18 -0.30
CA SER A 429 30.18 -10.23 -1.02
C SER A 429 30.34 -9.08 -2.03
N VAL A 430 31.58 -8.80 -2.45
CA VAL A 430 31.91 -7.67 -3.34
C VAL A 430 31.03 -7.64 -4.59
N GLY A 431 30.23 -6.59 -4.73
CA GLY A 431 29.32 -6.40 -5.86
C GLY A 431 27.92 -7.01 -5.69
N SER A 432 27.59 -7.57 -4.51
CA SER A 432 26.21 -7.88 -4.13
C SER A 432 25.41 -6.59 -3.83
N PRO A 433 24.07 -6.65 -3.83
CA PRO A 433 23.25 -5.50 -3.49
C PRO A 433 23.50 -4.95 -2.06
N HIS A 434 23.60 -5.81 -1.04
CA HIS A 434 23.95 -5.33 0.31
C HIS A 434 25.36 -4.74 0.35
N TYR A 435 26.34 -5.34 -0.34
CA TYR A 435 27.70 -4.81 -0.39
C TYR A 435 27.70 -3.38 -0.95
N ILE A 436 26.99 -3.13 -2.05
CA ILE A 436 26.93 -1.81 -2.70
C ILE A 436 26.24 -0.79 -1.79
N VAL A 437 25.05 -1.11 -1.26
CA VAL A 437 24.28 -0.21 -0.37
C VAL A 437 25.08 0.17 0.87
N TYR A 438 25.65 -0.81 1.55
CA TYR A 438 26.30 -0.59 2.85
C TYR A 438 27.76 -0.16 2.73
N LYS A 439 28.41 -0.34 1.57
CA LYS A 439 29.68 0.33 1.25
C LYS A 439 29.52 1.84 1.14
N LEU A 440 28.43 2.33 0.55
CA LEU A 440 28.17 3.77 0.45
C LEU A 440 27.99 4.41 1.85
N LEU A 441 27.21 3.78 2.73
CA LEU A 441 27.11 4.20 4.14
C LEU A 441 28.51 4.21 4.81
N TYR A 442 29.25 3.11 4.69
CA TYR A 442 30.60 3.00 5.27
C TYR A 442 31.51 4.13 4.76
N ASP A 443 31.50 4.43 3.47
CA ASP A 443 32.36 5.44 2.86
C ASP A 443 31.99 6.87 3.27
N LEU A 444 30.69 7.20 3.36
CA LEU A 444 30.23 8.52 3.84
C LEU A 444 30.74 8.77 5.26
N VAL A 445 30.55 7.79 6.15
CA VAL A 445 31.03 7.85 7.54
C VAL A 445 32.56 7.91 7.57
N ARG A 446 33.24 7.03 6.82
CA ARG A 446 34.70 6.89 6.87
C ARG A 446 35.45 8.07 6.26
N GLN A 447 34.85 8.79 5.31
CA GLN A 447 35.38 10.03 4.75
C GLN A 447 34.97 11.28 5.56
N GLY A 448 34.13 11.13 6.59
CA GLY A 448 33.62 12.25 7.38
C GLY A 448 32.71 13.17 6.56
N LEU A 449 31.92 12.63 5.64
CA LEU A 449 30.92 13.36 4.84
C LEU A 449 29.57 13.48 5.58
N ILE A 450 29.62 13.27 6.90
CA ILE A 450 28.51 13.24 7.85
C ILE A 450 28.64 14.36 8.90
N GLU A 451 27.69 14.45 9.82
CA GLU A 451 27.76 15.35 10.97
C GLU A 451 28.91 15.04 11.95
N ASP A 452 29.46 16.08 12.59
CA ASP A 452 30.62 15.98 13.50
C ASP A 452 30.34 15.19 14.80
N ASP A 453 29.08 15.11 15.23
CA ASP A 453 28.66 14.25 16.36
C ASP A 453 27.36 13.49 16.05
N PRO A 454 27.47 12.26 15.50
CA PRO A 454 26.33 11.40 15.23
C PRO A 454 25.55 10.97 16.50
N SER A 455 26.16 11.08 17.70
CA SER A 455 25.58 10.58 18.96
C SER A 455 24.54 11.52 19.58
N THR A 456 24.55 12.82 19.23
CA THR A 456 23.59 13.80 19.75
C THR A 456 22.44 14.12 18.79
N THR A 457 22.49 13.62 17.54
CA THR A 457 21.50 13.77 16.46
C THR A 457 20.03 13.60 16.90
N ASN A 458 19.08 14.15 16.13
CA ASN A 458 17.65 13.94 16.37
C ASN A 458 16.81 14.16 15.10
N TRP A 459 15.91 13.23 14.82
CA TRP A 459 15.06 13.20 13.63
C TRP A 459 14.22 14.46 13.47
N GLU A 460 13.42 14.84 14.48
CA GLU A 460 12.56 16.03 14.40
C GLU A 460 13.38 17.32 14.22
N ARG A 461 14.51 17.46 14.93
CA ARG A 461 15.43 18.58 14.70
C ARG A 461 16.01 18.57 13.28
N SER A 462 16.36 17.40 12.74
CA SER A 462 16.96 17.28 11.41
C SER A 462 16.02 17.73 10.29
N LYS A 463 14.69 17.57 10.45
CA LYS A 463 13.69 18.14 9.53
C LYS A 463 13.83 19.65 9.41
N ILE A 464 13.86 20.34 10.57
CA ILE A 464 13.98 21.81 10.65
C ILE A 464 15.29 22.28 10.00
N GLU A 465 16.42 21.63 10.30
CA GLU A 465 17.73 22.00 9.76
C GLU A 465 17.85 21.72 8.26
N PHE A 466 17.30 20.60 7.79
CA PHE A 466 17.24 20.29 6.36
C PHE A 466 16.47 21.36 5.58
N VAL A 467 15.29 21.78 6.05
CA VAL A 467 14.47 22.76 5.31
C VAL A 467 15.09 24.15 5.33
N LYS A 468 15.86 24.50 6.36
CA LYS A 468 16.70 25.72 6.42
C LYS A 468 17.89 25.69 5.43
N GLY A 469 18.27 24.52 4.91
CA GLY A 469 19.43 24.34 4.04
C GLY A 469 20.73 24.01 4.80
N ASN A 470 20.63 23.57 6.05
CA ASN A 470 21.76 23.20 6.90
C ASN A 470 22.17 21.72 6.76
N ILE A 471 21.42 20.92 5.99
CA ILE A 471 21.73 19.53 5.64
C ILE A 471 21.60 19.38 4.12
N GLY A 472 22.57 18.70 3.49
CA GLY A 472 22.53 18.42 2.05
C GLY A 472 21.58 17.28 1.68
N SER A 473 21.68 16.14 2.36
CA SER A 473 20.91 14.94 2.06
C SER A 473 20.81 13.97 3.25
N MET A 474 19.86 13.04 3.20
CA MET A 474 19.58 12.02 4.21
C MET A 474 18.96 10.78 3.53
N VAL A 475 19.15 9.57 4.09
CA VAL A 475 18.39 8.39 3.64
C VAL A 475 17.00 8.39 4.28
N ALA A 476 15.96 8.05 3.52
CA ALA A 476 14.60 7.89 4.03
C ALA A 476 13.70 7.07 3.08
N GLY A 477 12.60 6.54 3.60
CA GLY A 477 11.47 6.14 2.76
C GLY A 477 10.70 7.36 2.23
N SER A 478 9.96 7.19 1.13
CA SER A 478 9.21 8.28 0.47
C SER A 478 8.21 8.98 1.40
N TRP A 479 7.76 8.27 2.44
CA TRP A 479 6.90 8.77 3.50
C TRP A 479 7.47 9.97 4.26
N ALA A 480 8.80 10.16 4.27
CA ALA A 480 9.41 11.30 4.93
C ALA A 480 9.21 12.60 4.14
N VAL A 481 9.05 12.55 2.81
CA VAL A 481 9.02 13.74 1.95
C VAL A 481 7.85 14.66 2.30
N SER A 482 6.68 14.11 2.57
CA SER A 482 5.52 14.86 3.05
C SER A 482 5.78 15.54 4.40
N GLN A 483 6.46 14.86 5.34
CA GLN A 483 6.83 15.44 6.63
C GLN A 483 7.80 16.62 6.49
N PHE A 484 8.80 16.52 5.60
CA PHE A 484 9.75 17.61 5.37
C PHE A 484 9.09 18.80 4.65
N MET A 485 8.16 18.56 3.73
CA MET A 485 7.38 19.62 3.09
C MET A 485 6.42 20.32 4.07
N ASP A 486 5.77 19.57 4.97
CA ASP A 486 4.92 20.09 6.04
C ASP A 486 5.73 20.91 7.06
N VAL A 487 6.87 20.39 7.53
CA VAL A 487 7.80 21.12 8.40
C VAL A 487 8.33 22.38 7.70
N ALA A 488 8.65 22.33 6.41
CA ALA A 488 9.10 23.51 5.66
C ALA A 488 8.03 24.62 5.65
N ALA A 489 6.76 24.27 5.41
CA ALA A 489 5.65 25.23 5.47
C ALA A 489 5.47 25.78 6.89
N LYS A 490 5.40 24.91 7.91
CA LYS A 490 5.14 25.32 9.29
C LYS A 490 6.30 26.10 9.93
N VAL A 491 7.57 25.82 9.56
CA VAL A 491 8.75 26.58 10.00
C VAL A 491 8.81 27.95 9.31
N ARG A 492 8.46 28.05 8.03
CA ARG A 492 8.38 29.36 7.35
C ARG A 492 7.26 30.22 7.94
N ASP A 493 6.09 29.62 8.16
CA ASP A 493 4.88 30.31 8.58
C ASP A 493 4.78 30.50 10.12
N GLY A 494 5.81 30.07 10.87
CA GLY A 494 5.93 30.28 12.33
C GLY A 494 4.98 29.44 13.19
N THR A 495 4.46 28.34 12.66
CA THR A 495 3.43 27.49 13.30
C THR A 495 3.92 26.11 13.75
N HIS A 496 5.17 25.74 13.43
CA HIS A 496 5.73 24.44 13.81
C HIS A 496 5.93 24.32 15.34
N GLN A 497 5.65 23.14 15.89
CA GLN A 497 5.86 22.78 17.28
C GLN A 497 6.56 21.43 17.36
N TYR A 498 7.44 21.28 18.36
CA TYR A 498 8.00 19.99 18.74
C TYR A 498 6.96 19.12 19.45
N ASP A 499 7.19 17.81 19.55
CA ASP A 499 6.29 16.82 20.20
C ASP A 499 5.87 17.16 21.64
N ASN A 500 6.65 17.98 22.33
CA ASN A 500 6.38 18.49 23.68
C ASN A 500 5.44 19.71 23.72
N GLY A 501 4.94 20.17 22.58
CA GLY A 501 4.08 21.35 22.43
C GLY A 501 4.81 22.70 22.46
N THR A 502 6.15 22.72 22.52
CA THR A 502 6.92 23.98 22.43
C THR A 502 7.07 24.42 20.96
N PRO A 503 6.91 25.73 20.65
CA PRO A 503 7.17 26.25 19.30
C PRO A 503 8.61 26.01 18.85
N ALA A 504 8.78 25.66 17.59
CA ALA A 504 10.07 25.67 16.90
C ALA A 504 10.44 27.10 16.45
N GLU A 505 11.67 27.31 15.96
CA GLU A 505 12.01 28.58 15.33
C GLU A 505 11.22 28.82 14.03
N GLN A 506 10.94 30.09 13.74
CA GLN A 506 10.51 30.51 12.42
C GLN A 506 11.73 30.74 11.52
N SER A 507 11.65 30.42 10.22
CA SER A 507 12.71 30.77 9.27
C SER A 507 12.23 30.93 7.83
N ASP A 508 12.45 32.12 7.26
CA ASP A 508 12.21 32.41 5.83
C ASP A 508 13.13 31.60 4.89
N LEU A 509 14.13 30.89 5.43
CA LEU A 509 14.97 29.97 4.65
C LEU A 509 14.22 28.68 4.28
N ALA A 510 13.18 28.33 5.03
CA ALA A 510 12.41 27.11 4.85
C ALA A 510 11.44 27.21 3.66
N ASN A 511 11.58 26.29 2.71
CA ASN A 511 10.76 26.28 1.49
C ASN A 511 10.41 24.83 1.09
N PRO A 512 9.11 24.46 1.03
CA PRO A 512 8.69 23.12 0.60
C PRO A 512 9.21 22.73 -0.80
N ALA A 513 9.44 23.69 -1.70
CA ALA A 513 9.96 23.39 -3.04
C ALA A 513 11.45 22.98 -3.04
N ASP A 514 12.21 23.34 -2.01
CA ASP A 514 13.63 22.96 -1.86
C ASP A 514 13.78 21.47 -1.46
N VAL A 515 12.71 20.82 -0.99
CA VAL A 515 12.69 19.38 -0.69
C VAL A 515 12.71 18.59 -1.98
N GLY A 516 13.76 17.81 -2.21
CA GLY A 516 13.88 16.84 -3.29
C GLY A 516 13.97 15.41 -2.76
N TYR A 517 13.62 14.46 -3.60
CA TYR A 517 13.75 13.03 -3.32
C TYR A 517 14.27 12.34 -4.58
N MET A 518 15.22 11.44 -4.44
CA MET A 518 15.86 10.74 -5.56
C MET A 518 16.07 9.26 -5.22
N PRO A 519 16.15 8.37 -6.24
CA PRO A 519 16.48 6.96 -6.03
C PRO A 519 17.81 6.76 -5.30
N PHE A 520 18.07 5.54 -4.85
CA PHE A 520 19.43 5.16 -4.48
C PHE A 520 20.36 5.36 -5.69
N PRO A 521 21.54 6.00 -5.52
CA PRO A 521 22.43 6.34 -6.63
C PRO A 521 23.17 5.09 -7.12
N TYR A 522 22.49 4.24 -7.90
CA TYR A 522 23.06 3.07 -8.53
C TYR A 522 22.41 2.75 -9.88
N THR A 523 23.18 3.00 -10.94
CA THR A 523 22.86 2.56 -12.30
C THR A 523 23.31 1.11 -12.47
N ASN A 524 22.37 0.23 -12.79
CA ASN A 524 22.60 -1.18 -13.03
C ASN A 524 23.35 -1.44 -14.34
N LYS A 525 23.82 -2.68 -14.52
CA LYS A 525 24.64 -3.11 -15.68
C LYS A 525 23.92 -3.01 -17.03
N ASP A 526 22.60 -2.88 -17.02
CA ASP A 526 21.75 -2.65 -18.20
C ASP A 526 21.51 -1.16 -18.52
N GLY A 527 22.10 -0.25 -17.73
CA GLY A 527 22.01 1.20 -17.90
C GLY A 527 20.81 1.86 -17.22
N LYS A 528 20.07 1.15 -16.37
CA LYS A 528 18.88 1.69 -15.67
C LYS A 528 19.13 1.92 -14.19
N ILE A 529 18.40 2.88 -13.63
CA ILE A 529 18.15 2.96 -12.20
C ILE A 529 16.85 2.19 -11.91
N TYR A 530 16.80 1.46 -10.81
CA TYR A 530 15.61 0.72 -10.37
C TYR A 530 15.19 1.18 -8.98
N SER A 531 13.91 1.04 -8.65
CA SER A 531 13.38 1.33 -7.32
C SER A 531 12.30 0.30 -6.94
N ALA A 532 12.58 -0.48 -5.90
CA ALA A 532 11.60 -1.39 -5.33
C ALA A 532 10.57 -0.60 -4.50
N HIS A 533 9.29 -0.92 -4.67
CA HIS A 533 8.23 -0.49 -3.74
C HIS A 533 7.65 -1.68 -2.97
N SER A 534 7.41 -1.44 -1.68
CA SER A 534 6.95 -2.43 -0.71
C SER A 534 5.92 -1.81 0.25
N PRO A 535 5.05 -2.62 0.87
CA PRO A 535 4.07 -2.13 1.85
C PRO A 535 4.75 -1.74 3.17
N ASP A 536 4.17 -0.78 3.90
CA ASP A 536 4.58 -0.46 5.27
C ASP A 536 4.00 -1.47 6.26
N PHE A 537 2.67 -1.48 6.41
CA PHE A 537 1.93 -2.48 7.17
C PHE A 537 0.75 -3.02 6.36
N PHE A 538 0.25 -4.18 6.78
CA PHE A 538 -1.05 -4.69 6.34
C PHE A 538 -2.06 -4.50 7.45
N ILE A 539 -3.27 -4.06 7.14
CA ILE A 539 -4.42 -4.08 8.05
C ILE A 539 -5.16 -5.41 7.87
N GLY A 540 -5.52 -6.06 8.98
CA GLY A 540 -6.19 -7.36 9.00
C GLY A 540 -7.31 -7.40 10.04
N ILE A 541 -8.28 -8.29 9.80
CA ILE A 541 -9.46 -8.46 10.66
C ILE A 541 -9.29 -9.73 11.51
N LYS A 542 -9.59 -9.65 12.81
CA LYS A 542 -9.52 -10.76 13.75
C LYS A 542 -10.42 -11.92 13.30
N ARG A 543 -9.86 -13.13 13.22
CA ARG A 543 -10.52 -14.37 12.75
C ARG A 543 -11.92 -14.58 13.34
N ASN A 544 -12.04 -14.32 14.64
CA ASN A 544 -13.25 -14.54 15.42
C ASN A 544 -13.81 -13.20 15.98
N THR A 545 -13.77 -12.10 15.22
CA THR A 545 -14.52 -10.89 15.61
C THR A 545 -16.03 -11.16 15.62
N THR A 546 -16.73 -10.56 16.57
CA THR A 546 -18.21 -10.56 16.61
C THR A 546 -18.83 -9.46 15.75
N ASN A 547 -18.02 -8.57 15.16
CA ASN A 547 -18.47 -7.46 14.31
C ASN A 547 -17.74 -7.48 12.96
N MET A 548 -17.93 -8.56 12.19
CA MET A 548 -17.26 -8.74 10.89
C MET A 548 -17.60 -7.61 9.92
N GLN A 549 -18.88 -7.21 9.81
CA GLN A 549 -19.31 -6.19 8.87
C GLN A 549 -18.68 -4.83 9.19
N GLY A 550 -18.77 -4.36 10.45
CA GLY A 550 -18.12 -3.10 10.86
C GLY A 550 -16.59 -3.14 10.77
N SER A 551 -15.98 -4.32 10.89
CA SER A 551 -14.54 -4.50 10.65
C SER A 551 -14.17 -4.34 9.18
N ILE A 552 -14.98 -4.85 8.25
CA ILE A 552 -14.80 -4.69 6.80
C ILE A 552 -15.09 -3.24 6.39
N ASP A 553 -16.17 -2.65 6.87
CA ASP A 553 -16.55 -1.26 6.54
C ASP A 553 -15.50 -0.27 7.05
N PHE A 554 -15.01 -0.45 8.28
CA PHE A 554 -13.88 0.33 8.79
C PHE A 554 -12.61 0.12 7.95
N MET A 555 -12.25 -1.12 7.63
CA MET A 555 -11.05 -1.41 6.82
C MET A 555 -11.14 -0.75 5.44
N MET A 556 -12.28 -0.86 4.76
CA MET A 556 -12.47 -0.32 3.41
C MET A 556 -12.52 1.21 3.40
N TRP A 557 -13.22 1.82 4.36
CA TRP A 557 -13.17 3.27 4.56
C TRP A 557 -11.76 3.76 4.89
N PHE A 558 -11.03 3.05 5.77
CA PHE A 558 -9.67 3.44 6.17
C PHE A 558 -8.70 3.41 4.99
N LEU A 559 -8.79 2.41 4.11
CA LEU A 559 -7.90 2.26 2.96
C LEU A 559 -8.26 3.13 1.75
N GLN A 560 -9.52 3.55 1.61
CA GLN A 560 -10.00 4.24 0.40
C GLN A 560 -10.51 5.67 0.62
N GLU A 561 -11.09 6.00 1.78
CA GLU A 561 -11.81 7.26 2.03
C GLU A 561 -11.22 8.15 3.14
N SER A 562 -10.42 7.58 4.05
CA SER A 562 -9.87 8.31 5.21
C SER A 562 -8.77 9.33 4.86
N GLY A 563 -8.16 9.20 3.68
CA GLY A 563 -6.98 9.97 3.29
C GLY A 563 -5.66 9.47 3.89
N TYR A 564 -5.62 8.29 4.52
CA TYR A 564 -4.45 7.83 5.30
C TYR A 564 -3.18 7.64 4.46
N TYR A 565 -3.27 7.15 3.22
CA TYR A 565 -2.07 7.02 2.36
C TYR A 565 -1.57 8.38 1.86
N GLN A 566 -2.47 9.35 1.61
CA GLN A 566 -2.10 10.72 1.24
C GLN A 566 -1.42 11.44 2.41
N LEU A 567 -1.92 11.25 3.64
CA LEU A 567 -1.31 11.77 4.88
C LEU A 567 0.13 11.27 5.07
N THR A 568 0.42 10.03 4.69
CA THR A 568 1.79 9.47 4.76
C THR A 568 2.60 9.70 3.49
N GLY A 569 2.05 10.30 2.43
CA GLY A 569 2.72 10.40 1.12
C GLY A 569 3.00 9.05 0.46
N GLY A 570 2.30 8.00 0.89
CA GLY A 570 2.47 6.63 0.44
C GLY A 570 1.84 6.33 -0.92
N ILE A 571 2.32 5.28 -1.56
CA ILE A 571 1.71 4.65 -2.73
C ILE A 571 0.34 4.10 -2.32
N PRO A 572 -0.76 4.38 -3.04
CA PRO A 572 -2.06 3.83 -2.72
C PRO A 572 -2.05 2.29 -2.73
N PRO A 573 -2.82 1.64 -1.83
CA PRO A 573 -2.83 0.18 -1.73
C PRO A 573 -3.53 -0.52 -2.91
N ARG A 574 -4.37 0.22 -3.66
CA ARG A 574 -4.99 -0.25 -4.90
C ARG A 574 -4.09 -0.03 -6.11
N SER A 575 -4.21 -0.90 -7.11
CA SER A 575 -3.42 -0.84 -8.36
C SER A 575 -3.93 0.18 -9.38
N ASP A 576 -5.23 0.53 -9.34
CA ASP A 576 -5.89 1.49 -10.24
C ASP A 576 -5.85 2.94 -9.75
N MET A 577 -5.30 3.20 -8.57
CA MET A 577 -5.02 4.54 -8.09
C MET A 577 -3.62 5.01 -8.54
N PRO A 578 -3.46 6.26 -9.01
CA PRO A 578 -2.18 6.76 -9.50
C PRO A 578 -1.14 6.88 -8.38
N PHE A 579 0.14 6.74 -8.74
CA PHE A 579 1.24 7.00 -7.83
C PHE A 579 1.23 8.47 -7.35
N PRO A 580 1.61 8.75 -6.08
CA PRO A 580 1.71 10.13 -5.59
C PRO A 580 2.89 10.85 -6.25
N ALA A 581 2.85 12.19 -6.31
CA ALA A 581 3.84 13.00 -7.04
C ALA A 581 5.31 12.78 -6.60
N VAL A 582 5.56 12.33 -5.36
CA VAL A 582 6.89 11.95 -4.87
C VAL A 582 7.47 10.71 -5.58
N ILE A 583 6.61 9.82 -6.08
CA ILE A 583 6.98 8.64 -6.88
C ILE A 583 7.02 8.99 -8.37
N GLN A 584 6.15 9.88 -8.86
CA GLN A 584 6.26 10.40 -10.24
C GLN A 584 7.65 11.00 -10.51
N ALA A 585 8.21 11.71 -9.52
CA ALA A 585 9.57 12.25 -9.58
C ALA A 585 10.68 11.19 -9.71
N PHE A 586 10.43 9.91 -9.39
CA PHE A 586 11.38 8.81 -9.66
C PHE A 586 11.30 8.38 -11.13
N GLU A 587 10.10 8.30 -11.70
CA GLU A 587 9.91 8.00 -13.13
C GLU A 587 10.45 9.13 -14.01
N ASP A 588 10.26 10.39 -13.61
CA ASP A 588 10.84 11.58 -14.26
C ASP A 588 12.39 11.57 -14.25
N LEU A 589 12.98 10.94 -13.22
CA LEU A 589 14.42 10.68 -13.10
C LEU A 589 14.87 9.39 -13.83
N GLY A 590 13.96 8.72 -14.56
CA GLY A 590 14.25 7.51 -15.34
C GLY A 590 14.37 6.23 -14.52
N ALA A 591 13.92 6.20 -13.27
CA ALA A 591 13.92 5.00 -12.45
C ALA A 591 12.78 4.04 -12.82
N VAL A 592 13.09 2.75 -12.91
CA VAL A 592 12.09 1.69 -13.14
C VAL A 592 11.58 1.16 -11.81
N LEU A 593 10.30 1.40 -11.55
CA LEU A 593 9.58 0.90 -10.37
C LEU A 593 9.24 -0.59 -10.49
N PHE A 594 9.30 -1.34 -9.38
CA PHE A 594 8.80 -2.72 -9.30
C PHE A 594 8.28 -3.11 -7.91
N GLU A 595 7.31 -4.04 -7.85
CA GLU A 595 6.85 -4.67 -6.60
C GLU A 595 7.72 -5.89 -6.25
N GLU A 596 8.06 -6.06 -4.97
CA GLU A 596 8.78 -7.25 -4.48
C GLU A 596 7.90 -8.50 -4.53
N VAL A 597 8.37 -9.55 -5.21
CA VAL A 597 7.68 -10.84 -5.31
C VAL A 597 7.87 -11.61 -4.00
N SER A 598 6.75 -11.87 -3.32
CA SER A 598 6.63 -12.66 -2.09
C SER A 598 7.32 -14.02 -2.17
N ALA A 599 7.76 -14.54 -1.02
CA ALA A 599 8.28 -15.90 -0.90
C ALA A 599 7.24 -16.94 -1.37
N THR A 600 7.67 -17.97 -2.09
CA THR A 600 6.79 -19.08 -2.51
C THR A 600 7.45 -20.45 -2.29
N GLY A 601 6.63 -21.51 -2.20
CA GLY A 601 7.12 -22.88 -2.02
C GLY A 601 8.02 -23.04 -0.80
N SER A 602 9.25 -23.55 -1.01
CA SER A 602 10.25 -23.74 0.05
C SER A 602 10.92 -22.45 0.55
N MET A 603 10.66 -21.29 -0.05
CA MET A 603 11.15 -20.01 0.46
C MET A 603 10.25 -19.41 1.56
N LEU A 604 9.01 -19.90 1.71
CA LEU A 604 8.07 -19.41 2.73
C LEU A 604 8.63 -19.62 4.15
N GLY A 605 8.90 -18.52 4.85
CA GLY A 605 9.51 -18.53 6.18
C GLY A 605 11.04 -18.73 6.18
N LYS A 606 11.69 -18.93 5.02
CA LYS A 606 13.13 -19.17 4.96
C LYS A 606 13.94 -17.92 5.27
N LEU A 607 13.50 -16.73 4.84
CA LEU A 607 14.19 -15.48 5.15
C LEU A 607 14.30 -15.30 6.67
N GLU A 608 13.18 -15.45 7.37
CA GLU A 608 13.07 -15.26 8.81
C GLU A 608 13.91 -16.29 9.61
N LEU A 609 14.03 -17.52 9.09
CA LEU A 609 14.95 -18.52 9.65
C LEU A 609 16.42 -18.13 9.43
N VAL A 610 16.80 -17.69 8.23
CA VAL A 610 18.18 -17.27 7.92
C VAL A 610 18.58 -16.03 8.71
N GLU A 611 17.70 -15.04 8.85
CA GLU A 611 17.90 -13.88 9.75
C GLU A 611 18.11 -14.34 11.20
N SER A 612 17.24 -15.22 11.72
CA SER A 612 17.31 -15.73 13.09
C SER A 612 18.55 -16.58 13.37
N TYR A 613 19.03 -17.37 12.42
CA TYR A 613 20.18 -18.26 12.59
C TYR A 613 21.52 -17.57 12.29
N SER A 614 21.55 -16.59 11.39
CA SER A 614 22.72 -15.75 11.15
C SER A 614 22.95 -14.70 12.25
N GLY A 615 21.87 -14.29 12.94
CA GLY A 615 21.87 -13.13 13.82
C GLY A 615 21.86 -11.79 13.08
N ILE A 616 21.57 -11.80 11.77
CA ILE A 616 21.45 -10.59 10.93
C ILE A 616 19.96 -10.39 10.61
N VAL A 617 19.26 -9.60 11.41
CA VAL A 617 17.92 -9.13 11.07
C VAL A 617 18.05 -7.90 10.17
N LEU A 618 17.54 -8.00 8.94
CA LEU A 618 17.73 -7.02 7.88
C LEU A 618 17.05 -5.69 8.20
N TRP A 619 15.91 -5.69 8.88
CA TRP A 619 15.21 -4.49 9.37
C TRP A 619 15.44 -4.22 10.87
N ASN A 620 16.67 -4.44 11.35
CA ASN A 620 17.13 -4.07 12.70
C ASN A 620 18.42 -3.22 12.66
N PRO A 621 18.56 -2.17 13.49
CA PRO A 621 19.64 -1.20 13.38
C PRO A 621 20.95 -1.61 14.10
N ASP A 622 21.01 -2.75 14.80
CA ASP A 622 22.14 -3.09 15.68
C ASP A 622 23.41 -3.45 14.89
N TRP A 623 23.26 -4.29 13.86
CA TRP A 623 24.38 -4.63 12.97
C TRP A 623 24.81 -3.45 12.09
N LYS A 624 23.87 -2.58 11.73
CA LYS A 624 24.12 -1.33 10.99
C LYS A 624 24.84 -0.29 11.85
N SER A 625 24.48 -0.20 13.13
CA SER A 625 25.19 0.61 14.13
C SER A 625 26.60 0.08 14.36
N SER A 626 26.76 -1.24 14.44
CA SER A 626 28.08 -1.88 14.52
C SER A 626 28.95 -1.56 13.30
N LEU A 627 28.39 -1.61 12.07
CA LEU A 627 29.06 -1.18 10.85
C LEU A 627 29.47 0.29 10.91
N PHE A 628 28.56 1.17 11.33
CA PHE A 628 28.78 2.61 11.48
C PHE A 628 29.95 2.89 12.42
N GLU A 629 29.97 2.28 13.61
CA GLU A 629 31.05 2.43 14.59
C GLU A 629 32.39 1.91 14.06
N ASN A 630 32.39 0.79 13.32
CA ASN A 630 33.61 0.28 12.68
C ASN A 630 34.16 1.22 11.60
N ALA A 631 33.29 1.95 10.89
CA ALA A 631 33.68 3.00 9.95
C ALA A 631 34.19 4.27 10.67
N TYR A 632 33.41 4.79 11.62
CA TYR A 632 33.65 6.04 12.34
C TYR A 632 34.94 6.00 13.18
N TYR A 633 35.11 4.93 13.98
CA TYR A 633 36.31 4.72 14.78
C TYR A 633 37.44 4.01 14.00
N ASN A 634 37.27 3.76 12.69
CA ASN A 634 38.25 3.10 11.81
C ASN A 634 38.79 1.76 12.38
N LEU A 635 37.88 0.91 12.87
CA LEU A 635 38.23 -0.36 13.52
C LEU A 635 38.40 -1.52 12.52
N LYS A 636 37.62 -1.52 11.44
CA LYS A 636 37.67 -2.51 10.35
C LYS A 636 37.49 -1.84 9.00
N THR A 637 38.11 -2.42 7.96
CA THR A 637 37.77 -2.11 6.57
C THR A 637 36.41 -2.71 6.21
N TYR A 638 35.68 -2.11 5.27
CA TYR A 638 34.38 -2.64 4.84
C TYR A 638 34.47 -4.10 4.37
N ASN A 639 35.54 -4.49 3.67
CA ASN A 639 35.72 -5.87 3.20
C ASN A 639 35.80 -6.90 4.34
N GLN A 640 36.30 -6.52 5.52
CA GLN A 640 36.29 -7.39 6.69
C GLN A 640 34.87 -7.54 7.26
N ILE A 641 34.14 -6.43 7.41
CA ILE A 641 32.74 -6.43 7.88
C ILE A 641 31.87 -7.26 6.92
N ALA A 642 31.99 -7.01 5.62
CA ALA A 642 31.32 -7.74 4.55
C ALA A 642 31.63 -9.25 4.60
N SER A 643 32.89 -9.64 4.78
CA SER A 643 33.27 -11.06 4.90
C SER A 643 32.72 -11.73 6.16
N GLU A 644 32.63 -11.00 7.28
CA GLU A 644 32.05 -11.48 8.53
C GLU A 644 30.53 -11.69 8.40
N LEU A 645 29.82 -10.68 7.88
CA LEU A 645 28.39 -10.75 7.58
C LEU A 645 28.07 -11.87 6.58
N ASN A 646 28.85 -12.01 5.51
CA ASN A 646 28.67 -13.08 4.54
C ASN A 646 28.87 -14.48 5.17
N SER A 647 29.80 -14.62 6.13
CA SER A 647 30.00 -15.88 6.85
C SER A 647 28.85 -16.19 7.81
N MET A 648 28.32 -15.18 8.51
CA MET A 648 27.14 -15.29 9.37
C MET A 648 25.88 -15.64 8.56
N TRP A 649 25.65 -14.98 7.42
CA TRP A 649 24.52 -15.28 6.52
C TRP A 649 24.59 -16.70 5.98
N ASN A 650 25.78 -17.16 5.57
CA ASN A 650 26.00 -18.55 5.15
C ASN A 650 25.66 -19.56 6.26
N LEU A 651 26.06 -19.29 7.51
CA LEU A 651 25.67 -20.12 8.65
C LEU A 651 24.15 -20.10 8.90
N GLY A 652 23.49 -18.97 8.64
CA GLY A 652 22.03 -18.87 8.67
C GLY A 652 21.35 -19.76 7.63
N ILE A 653 21.87 -19.78 6.40
CA ILE A 653 21.41 -20.69 5.32
C ILE A 653 21.64 -22.15 5.72
N ASP A 654 22.85 -22.50 6.18
CA ASP A 654 23.26 -23.85 6.60
C ASP A 654 22.52 -24.39 7.85
N LEU A 655 21.67 -23.58 8.49
CA LEU A 655 20.80 -23.96 9.61
C LEU A 655 19.29 -23.87 9.26
N ALA A 656 18.94 -23.30 8.11
CA ALA A 656 17.57 -23.16 7.62
C ALA A 656 17.17 -24.23 6.57
N ASP A 657 18.14 -24.98 6.04
CA ASP A 657 17.97 -26.14 5.14
C ASP A 657 18.12 -27.50 5.89
#